data_AF-A0A9P1LZ43-F1
#
_entry.id   AF-A0A9P1LZ43-F1
#
_cell.length_a   1.000
_cell.length_b   1.000
_cell.length_c   1.000
_cell.angle_alpha   90.00
_cell.angle_beta   90.00
_cell.angle_gamma   90.00
#
_symmetry.space_group_name_H-M   'P 1'
#
loop_
_entity.id
_entity.type
_entity.pdbx_description
1 polymer ?
#
loop_
_entity_poly.entity_id
_entity_poly.type
_entity_poly.pdbx_seq_one_letter_code
_entity_poly.pdbx_strand_id
1 'polypeptide(L)'
;MSLSRSTSHGSSSCSSVIKALRWLLKSAEVGCLQVVHSVLIGTFLNQKVPRDRKQAPPLPLWALVQWERRVLMSNCTVLETILLGTFLLMAWGSLRFSDAQRLDLQKIIYHDGTMRGVIWRSKTAVSGMPLAVAAEGFLSKGSHNWLWKFLTVLDTVLAKSGLSDVDFLLPLMDEDGPIYPLQPMDYATALFYLRKFLGCPWSQRPDPLQHLKLNFTLHSLKATLLSWGPQLHEKVTPEQRLSQGHHSDPNSSLDTYSRDVVWTSLTYQRKMIQEVQSGWRPAIAQHRGRMVVFYSFVGIPKGVPPYGISAMKQKFMANYPSELIHADLFPSTRLVSLVHDQLSKKVWKWVPWKYRISLTRFMIGPLPCAKGKVQWLTEIQRDGGFKQLCMRYQVGKCQTPNCFTMHDPFNEIDSVETLPVHEVDPVQDFAPPSDSFTRGRLSQPEQANAVGYGAASPSCCEYSRLKLRDDDGPKALRSPEHLSGLPNLTPWELQRVQESFMMLSRCVEVLTLVFQAGLRDDSGAFASRATAQYPQKLAQLFANLVAPLLDTSALDLQWSSLDALMPTKHLSEYPFAQIDGGGAFSHPDWSQDNRQEHDWFKMLRTSWMNRIISERLDKILLAHVASGNPSPPFSMETLTPFKDDLEKFLEAHGHTPDWSVRQHQPIHLHILHSLQKIMHDVDFTLLPSLLEGVRNGFSEAIPPSGIFPPKERTDIEPDPLSAHLSNWQSAEEDLPLTRELEEEIDKGWFFSYQGSLEEAQQEYPAGVAIGKLGVARSDSRPPRLVVDSSVCGLNGRCIIPERSTLPTAKEVLRSYPLRQCQRNLMGFSLDVKAAHKRIVLHPDECGLVGFSLEGQLFFYRVTPFGAVFSAFWWARLGGLLLRIFHHLIWLSHAGFLYVDDFLFFMEANMMPLSATLLCIFCQLLEIPISWKKTAMHSSIDYIGWKFNFNAGIVTIPIEKILKLRGYIEHLISQPRTTRKSLEKLIGLAMWITQLFPLMRIWIHYWYHDLYTIPATHFSIDAGTWPRIHQYLTPNLTFHTAPLGSAIPISGKLIAVRHQAVSSLADLTSLYIKTDNRIWLRIINPNSSKRKLRPDSLRILKLFEHWLMGVSPSRPMRAKPYWNGVAAADACASGSYCQIGGFIRHPSGVQFWFSEKFFHADFDILSIHLDPNMQRSIASFETLAQIALVWLVATSFPGFRIPICVKSLSDNTGAESVSNKLFTTTHPLCLFVEILTCLASTTGIELDVSHTWRGQCHSG
;
A
#
# COMPACT_ATOMS: atom_id res chain seq x y z
N MET A 1 32.10 24.50 13.71
CA MET A 1 30.69 24.84 13.37
C MET A 1 29.87 23.56 13.38
N SER A 2 28.54 23.62 13.48
CA SER A 2 27.69 22.49 13.08
C SER A 2 26.70 22.90 12.00
N LEU A 3 26.29 21.90 11.22
CA LEU A 3 25.07 21.91 10.44
C LEU A 3 24.07 21.05 11.22
N SER A 4 23.15 21.69 11.95
CA SER A 4 22.14 21.00 12.75
C SER A 4 20.82 21.76 12.68
N ARG A 5 19.92 21.29 11.81
CA ARG A 5 18.48 21.58 11.84
C ARG A 5 17.68 20.50 11.09
N SER A 6 17.22 19.48 11.78
CA SER A 6 16.20 18.53 11.32
C SER A 6 15.20 18.17 12.42
N THR A 7 13.94 18.58 12.23
CA THR A 7 12.81 17.97 12.94
C THR A 7 12.58 16.56 12.40
N SER A 8 12.26 15.59 13.27
CA SER A 8 12.30 14.14 12.99
C SER A 8 11.43 13.62 11.83
N HIS A 9 10.57 14.45 11.23
CA HIS A 9 10.22 14.29 9.81
C HIS A 9 10.03 15.66 9.13
N GLY A 10 10.26 15.72 7.81
CA GLY A 10 9.92 16.86 6.94
C GLY A 10 11.14 17.56 6.33
N SER A 11 11.16 17.69 5.01
CA SER A 11 12.29 18.26 4.27
C SER A 11 12.53 19.75 4.55
N SER A 12 13.80 20.09 4.68
CA SER A 12 14.32 21.47 4.76
C SER A 12 13.82 22.32 3.60
N SER A 13 13.35 23.54 3.85
CA SER A 13 12.95 24.44 2.77
C SER A 13 14.16 25.20 2.20
N CYS A 14 14.33 25.16 0.87
CA CYS A 14 15.48 25.73 0.15
C CYS A 14 15.71 27.22 0.49
N SER A 15 14.64 27.96 0.79
CA SER A 15 14.68 29.35 1.28
C SER A 15 15.58 29.57 2.50
N SER A 16 15.77 28.55 3.34
CA SER A 16 16.64 28.61 4.53
C SER A 16 18.11 28.45 4.17
N VAL A 17 18.42 27.56 3.23
CA VAL A 17 19.79 27.28 2.75
C VAL A 17 20.33 28.45 1.93
N ILE A 18 19.53 28.97 0.99
CA ILE A 18 19.87 30.15 0.17
C ILE A 18 20.24 31.35 1.06
N LYS A 19 19.52 31.57 2.18
CA LYS A 19 19.80 32.67 3.12
C LYS A 19 21.11 32.47 3.90
N ALA A 20 21.47 31.24 4.25
CA ALA A 20 22.74 30.93 4.90
C ALA A 20 23.94 31.11 3.94
N LEU A 21 23.81 30.68 2.68
CA LEU A 21 24.85 30.83 1.66
C LEU A 21 25.09 32.30 1.29
N ARG A 22 24.03 33.11 1.15
CA ARG A 22 24.16 34.57 0.96
C ARG A 22 24.83 35.27 2.14
N TRP A 23 24.63 34.76 3.37
CA TRP A 23 25.32 35.27 4.56
C TRP A 23 26.80 34.88 4.57
N LEU A 24 27.16 33.65 4.17
CA LEU A 24 28.54 33.19 4.04
C LEU A 24 29.33 34.02 3.00
N LEU A 25 28.78 34.22 1.79
CA LEU A 25 29.37 35.11 0.79
C LEU A 25 29.65 36.51 1.35
N LYS A 26 28.68 37.08 2.07
CA LYS A 26 28.77 38.45 2.61
C LYS A 26 29.70 38.59 3.84
N SER A 27 29.95 37.51 4.59
CA SER A 27 30.59 37.58 5.91
C SER A 27 31.91 36.79 6.02
N ALA A 28 32.25 36.01 5.00
CA ALA A 28 33.50 35.26 4.87
C ALA A 28 34.14 35.42 3.48
N GLU A 29 33.62 36.33 2.65
CA GLU A 29 34.19 36.81 1.38
C GLU A 29 34.53 35.72 0.34
N VAL A 30 33.86 34.55 0.45
CA VAL A 30 34.04 33.39 -0.44
C VAL A 30 33.44 33.68 -1.83
N GLY A 31 34.18 34.39 -2.67
CA GLY A 31 33.69 35.02 -3.91
C GLY A 31 32.99 34.09 -4.91
N CYS A 32 33.37 32.80 -4.97
CA CYS A 32 32.71 31.82 -5.85
C CYS A 32 31.22 31.58 -5.51
N LEU A 33 30.76 31.98 -4.32
CA LEU A 33 29.34 31.89 -3.92
C LEU A 33 28.46 33.04 -4.47
N GLN A 34 29.00 33.96 -5.30
CA GLN A 34 28.22 35.06 -5.90
C GLN A 34 26.96 34.58 -6.63
N VAL A 35 26.99 33.41 -7.27
CA VAL A 35 25.86 32.81 -8.01
C VAL A 35 24.56 32.74 -7.18
N VAL A 36 24.67 32.62 -5.85
CA VAL A 36 23.51 32.53 -4.94
C VAL A 36 22.68 33.82 -4.93
N HIS A 37 23.23 34.95 -5.37
CA HIS A 37 22.49 36.21 -5.56
C HIS A 37 21.77 36.34 -6.91
N SER A 38 21.93 35.39 -7.84
CA SER A 38 21.28 35.40 -9.15
C SER A 38 19.74 35.51 -9.07
N VAL A 39 19.15 36.09 -10.12
CA VAL A 39 17.69 36.24 -10.27
C VAL A 39 16.99 34.87 -10.20
N LEU A 40 17.59 33.85 -10.82
CA LEU A 40 17.08 32.47 -10.83
C LEU A 40 17.03 31.86 -9.42
N ILE A 41 18.04 32.09 -8.58
CA ILE A 41 18.01 31.64 -7.17
C ILE A 41 17.09 32.54 -6.30
N GLY A 42 16.85 33.78 -6.74
CA GLY A 42 15.86 34.69 -6.14
C GLY A 42 14.41 34.21 -6.26
N THR A 43 13.98 33.61 -7.38
CA THR A 43 12.58 33.21 -7.57
C THR A 43 12.13 32.08 -6.63
N PHE A 44 13.04 31.18 -6.22
CA PHE A 44 12.80 30.15 -5.19
C PHE A 44 12.49 30.71 -3.79
N LEU A 45 12.72 32.01 -3.54
CA LEU A 45 12.26 32.68 -2.33
C LEU A 45 10.81 33.17 -2.41
N ASN A 46 10.25 33.29 -3.62
CA ASN A 46 9.00 33.99 -3.90
C ASN A 46 7.87 33.06 -4.42
N GLN A 47 8.19 31.94 -5.09
CA GLN A 47 7.16 31.01 -5.57
C GLN A 47 6.44 30.27 -4.43
N LYS A 48 5.12 30.12 -4.57
CA LYS A 48 4.25 29.31 -3.68
C LYS A 48 3.75 28.08 -4.44
N VAL A 49 4.44 26.95 -4.31
CA VAL A 49 3.99 25.66 -4.86
C VAL A 49 2.78 25.13 -4.03
N PRO A 50 1.70 24.65 -4.66
CA PRO A 50 0.58 24.00 -3.95
C PRO A 50 1.04 22.81 -3.10
N ARG A 51 0.44 22.63 -1.93
CA ARG A 51 0.64 21.47 -1.05
C ARG A 51 -0.65 21.18 -0.28
N ASP A 52 -0.91 19.91 0.01
CA ASP A 52 -2.08 19.49 0.79
C ASP A 52 -2.15 20.15 2.17
N ARG A 53 -3.36 20.60 2.53
CA ARG A 53 -3.63 21.24 3.81
C ARG A 53 -3.81 20.18 4.90
N LYS A 54 -2.72 19.91 5.63
CA LYS A 54 -2.77 19.09 6.86
C LYS A 54 -3.68 19.76 7.91
N GLN A 55 -4.79 19.10 8.21
CA GLN A 55 -5.79 19.51 9.18
C GLN A 55 -5.78 18.53 10.37
N ALA A 56 -6.11 19.01 11.56
CA ALA A 56 -6.20 18.15 12.74
C ALA A 56 -7.47 17.28 12.66
N PRO A 57 -7.41 15.96 12.94
CA PRO A 57 -8.58 15.11 12.88
C PRO A 57 -9.59 15.51 13.97
N PRO A 58 -10.89 15.59 13.65
CA PRO A 58 -11.95 15.87 14.63
C PRO A 58 -12.18 14.66 15.55
N LEU A 59 -12.61 14.91 16.79
CA LEU A 59 -12.93 13.82 17.71
C LEU A 59 -14.16 13.02 17.21
N PRO A 60 -14.27 11.73 17.56
CA PRO A 60 -15.45 10.94 17.23
C PRO A 60 -16.62 11.27 18.17
N LEU A 61 -17.85 11.23 17.64
CA LEU A 61 -19.08 11.50 18.40
C LEU A 61 -19.20 10.65 19.67
N TRP A 62 -18.76 9.39 19.61
CA TRP A 62 -18.70 8.49 20.77
C TRP A 62 -17.93 9.11 21.96
N ALA A 63 -16.80 9.79 21.73
CA ALA A 63 -15.96 10.32 22.81
C ALA A 63 -16.68 11.44 23.57
N LEU A 64 -17.28 12.40 22.86
CA LEU A 64 -18.03 13.50 23.48
C LEU A 64 -19.21 12.96 24.31
N VAL A 65 -19.93 11.96 23.78
CA VAL A 65 -21.05 11.30 24.49
C VAL A 65 -20.57 10.56 25.75
N GLN A 66 -19.40 9.92 25.74
CA GLN A 66 -18.86 9.28 26.97
C GLN A 66 -18.34 10.30 27.99
N TRP A 67 -17.75 11.41 27.55
CA TRP A 67 -17.27 12.47 28.45
C TRP A 67 -18.42 13.19 29.13
N GLU A 68 -19.45 13.57 28.38
CA GLU A 68 -20.67 14.17 28.92
C GLU A 68 -21.35 13.20 29.91
N ARG A 69 -21.45 11.91 29.54
CA ARG A 69 -21.95 10.86 30.45
C ARG A 69 -21.13 10.79 31.74
N ARG A 70 -19.80 10.84 31.66
CA ARG A 70 -18.94 10.77 32.84
C ARG A 70 -19.12 11.98 33.74
N VAL A 71 -19.12 13.19 33.19
CA VAL A 71 -19.36 14.43 33.95
C VAL A 71 -20.69 14.36 34.69
N LEU A 72 -21.76 13.86 34.07
CA LEU A 72 -23.08 13.73 34.70
C LEU A 72 -23.12 12.73 35.86
N MET A 73 -22.30 11.65 35.86
CA MET A 73 -22.30 10.63 36.93
C MET A 73 -22.01 11.22 38.31
N SER A 74 -22.76 10.79 39.34
CA SER A 74 -22.60 11.25 40.73
C SER A 74 -21.20 10.98 41.29
N ASN A 75 -20.58 9.85 40.94
CA ASN A 75 -19.21 9.48 41.32
C ASN A 75 -18.12 10.02 40.37
N CYS A 76 -18.37 11.12 39.66
CA CYS A 76 -17.36 11.83 38.89
C CYS A 76 -16.50 12.70 39.81
N THR A 77 -15.18 12.51 39.79
CA THR A 77 -14.26 13.27 40.66
C THR A 77 -14.18 14.75 40.28
N VAL A 78 -13.64 15.60 41.16
CA VAL A 78 -13.33 17.01 40.84
C VAL A 78 -12.38 17.09 39.65
N LEU A 79 -11.31 16.28 39.65
CA LEU A 79 -10.34 16.17 38.56
C LEU A 79 -11.01 15.83 37.22
N GLU A 80 -11.85 14.80 37.17
CA GLU A 80 -12.57 14.43 35.94
C GLU A 80 -13.56 15.52 35.52
N THR A 81 -14.29 16.12 36.47
CA THR A 81 -15.29 17.15 36.19
C THR A 81 -14.65 18.38 35.55
N ILE A 82 -13.53 18.89 36.10
CA ILE A 82 -12.84 20.05 35.53
C ILE A 82 -12.21 19.74 34.17
N LEU A 83 -11.52 18.61 34.04
CA LEU A 83 -10.81 18.28 32.79
C LEU A 83 -11.77 17.92 31.65
N LEU A 84 -12.78 17.08 31.90
CA LEU A 84 -13.77 16.70 30.90
C LEU A 84 -14.71 17.86 30.58
N GLY A 85 -15.16 18.61 31.59
CA GLY A 85 -15.97 19.83 31.39
C GLY A 85 -15.24 20.86 30.53
N THR A 86 -13.95 21.09 30.77
CA THR A 86 -13.16 21.99 29.92
C THR A 86 -12.96 21.45 28.50
N PHE A 87 -12.70 20.15 28.32
CA PHE A 87 -12.61 19.57 26.97
C PHE A 87 -13.96 19.62 26.22
N LEU A 88 -15.09 19.42 26.90
CA LEU A 88 -16.42 19.60 26.34
C LEU A 88 -16.64 21.06 25.94
N LEU A 89 -16.33 22.03 26.81
CA LEU A 89 -16.42 23.46 26.51
C LEU A 89 -15.53 23.86 25.32
N MET A 90 -14.32 23.29 25.23
CA MET A 90 -13.42 23.51 24.09
C MET A 90 -13.96 22.93 22.77
N ALA A 91 -14.69 21.82 22.81
CA ALA A 91 -15.32 21.26 21.61
C ALA A 91 -16.57 22.08 21.21
N TRP A 92 -17.50 22.29 22.16
CA TRP A 92 -18.75 23.02 21.97
C TRP A 92 -18.52 24.49 21.56
N GLY A 93 -17.60 25.19 22.22
CA GLY A 93 -17.17 26.54 21.83
C GLY A 93 -16.18 26.57 20.66
N SER A 94 -15.75 25.41 20.17
CA SER A 94 -14.75 25.23 19.11
C SER A 94 -13.48 26.08 19.34
N LEU A 95 -12.89 25.92 20.52
CA LEU A 95 -11.75 26.69 21.04
C LEU A 95 -10.41 25.99 20.83
N ARG A 96 -9.34 26.76 20.65
CA ARG A 96 -7.97 26.24 20.75
C ARG A 96 -7.58 26.17 22.24
N PHE A 97 -6.59 25.34 22.57
CA PHE A 97 -6.03 25.28 23.92
C PHE A 97 -5.56 26.65 24.43
N SER A 98 -4.96 27.49 23.57
CA SER A 98 -4.58 28.87 23.88
C SER A 98 -5.74 29.79 24.25
N ASP A 99 -6.96 29.42 23.83
CA ASP A 99 -8.15 30.25 23.94
C ASP A 99 -8.89 29.89 25.25
N ALA A 100 -8.85 28.63 25.68
CA ALA A 100 -9.33 28.15 27.00
C ALA A 100 -8.32 28.34 28.17
N GLN A 101 -7.14 28.87 27.88
CA GLN A 101 -6.11 29.29 28.84
C GLN A 101 -5.98 30.83 28.91
N ARG A 102 -7.01 31.54 28.40
CA ARG A 102 -7.14 33.01 28.35
C ARG A 102 -8.63 33.42 28.36
N LEU A 103 -9.45 32.63 29.04
CA LEU A 103 -10.87 32.93 29.23
C LEU A 103 -10.99 33.65 30.57
N ASP A 104 -11.43 34.90 30.54
CA ASP A 104 -11.64 35.71 31.72
C ASP A 104 -12.77 35.09 32.57
N LEU A 105 -12.42 34.40 33.65
CA LEU A 105 -13.37 33.58 34.42
C LEU A 105 -14.36 34.45 35.21
N GLN A 106 -13.93 35.64 35.65
CA GLN A 106 -14.82 36.64 36.28
C GLN A 106 -15.91 37.12 35.32
N LYS A 107 -15.65 37.08 34.00
CA LYS A 107 -16.60 37.45 32.95
C LYS A 107 -17.38 36.26 32.39
N ILE A 108 -17.34 35.09 33.05
CA ILE A 108 -18.25 33.99 32.72
C ILE A 108 -19.62 34.28 33.31
N ILE A 109 -20.63 34.38 32.44
CA ILE A 109 -22.03 34.56 32.82
C ILE A 109 -22.80 33.30 32.37
N TYR A 110 -23.38 32.57 33.32
CA TYR A 110 -24.33 31.50 33.04
C TYR A 110 -25.76 32.03 33.19
N HIS A 111 -26.53 32.02 32.11
CA HIS A 111 -27.91 32.49 32.08
C HIS A 111 -28.73 31.69 31.06
N ASP A 112 -29.97 31.33 31.42
CA ASP A 112 -30.95 30.64 30.56
C ASP A 112 -30.36 29.47 29.72
N GLY A 113 -29.71 28.52 30.42
CA GLY A 113 -29.11 27.35 29.77
C GLY A 113 -27.98 27.69 28.78
N THR A 114 -27.34 28.85 28.90
CA THR A 114 -26.17 29.25 28.11
C THR A 114 -25.07 29.81 29.00
N MET A 115 -23.82 29.42 28.75
CA MET A 115 -22.65 30.07 29.31
C MET A 115 -22.08 31.04 28.28
N ARG A 116 -21.85 32.28 28.68
CA ARG A 116 -21.19 33.34 27.89
C ARG A 116 -19.89 33.74 28.57
N GLY A 117 -18.90 34.19 27.82
CA GLY A 117 -17.63 34.67 28.37
C GLY A 117 -16.75 35.39 27.36
N VAL A 118 -15.65 35.97 27.80
CA VAL A 118 -14.72 36.74 26.95
C VAL A 118 -13.32 36.13 27.00
N ILE A 119 -12.83 35.71 25.84
CA ILE A 119 -11.45 35.26 25.67
C ILE A 119 -10.62 36.50 25.37
N TRP A 120 -9.82 36.97 26.34
CA TRP A 120 -9.19 38.30 26.25
C TRP A 120 -8.14 38.41 25.14
N ARG A 121 -7.57 37.29 24.65
CA ARG A 121 -6.65 37.30 23.49
C ARG A 121 -6.55 35.94 22.78
N SER A 122 -7.17 35.80 21.60
CA SER A 122 -7.08 34.59 20.79
C SER A 122 -5.93 34.65 19.76
N LYS A 123 -5.82 33.64 18.89
CA LYS A 123 -4.94 33.70 17.70
C LYS A 123 -5.46 34.61 16.58
N THR A 124 -6.77 34.91 16.59
CA THR A 124 -7.48 35.57 15.48
C THR A 124 -8.04 36.96 15.83
N ALA A 125 -8.10 37.32 17.13
CA ALA A 125 -8.46 38.65 17.59
C ALA A 125 -7.55 39.08 18.76
N VAL A 126 -7.12 40.35 18.73
CA VAL A 126 -6.22 40.95 19.74
C VAL A 126 -7.01 41.75 20.79
N SER A 127 -8.18 42.27 20.42
CA SER A 127 -9.10 43.10 21.22
C SER A 127 -10.13 42.28 22.02
N GLY A 128 -9.78 41.05 22.42
CA GLY A 128 -10.73 40.08 22.94
C GLY A 128 -11.58 39.37 21.86
N MET A 129 -12.27 38.31 22.27
CA MET A 129 -13.12 37.47 21.43
C MET A 129 -14.25 36.88 22.29
N PRO A 130 -15.54 37.16 21.98
CA PRO A 130 -16.64 36.63 22.77
C PRO A 130 -16.86 35.13 22.51
N LEU A 131 -17.40 34.43 23.50
CA LEU A 131 -17.71 33.00 23.49
C LEU A 131 -19.12 32.79 24.03
N ALA A 132 -19.87 31.87 23.43
CA ALA A 132 -21.00 31.23 24.09
C ALA A 132 -21.05 29.71 23.85
N VAL A 133 -21.54 28.99 24.85
CA VAL A 133 -21.76 27.54 24.82
C VAL A 133 -23.12 27.21 25.41
N ALA A 134 -23.87 26.33 24.74
CA ALA A 134 -25.13 25.79 25.27
C ALA A 134 -24.86 24.83 26.44
N ALA A 135 -25.69 24.91 27.48
CA ALA A 135 -25.64 23.99 28.63
C ALA A 135 -26.23 22.61 28.30
N GLU A 136 -27.16 22.57 27.34
CA GLU A 136 -27.64 21.36 26.70
C GLU A 136 -26.49 20.61 26.01
N GLY A 137 -26.63 19.30 25.85
CA GLY A 137 -25.64 18.45 25.20
C GLY A 137 -26.30 17.24 24.54
N PHE A 138 -25.52 16.22 24.19
CA PHE A 138 -26.07 15.01 23.59
C PHE A 138 -26.86 14.17 24.60
N LEU A 139 -26.57 14.30 25.90
CA LEU A 139 -27.24 13.59 27.00
C LEU A 139 -27.94 14.53 28.00
N SER A 140 -27.52 15.79 28.08
CA SER A 140 -28.03 16.78 29.02
C SER A 140 -29.32 17.44 28.49
N LYS A 141 -30.46 17.14 29.14
CA LYS A 141 -31.78 17.69 28.84
C LYS A 141 -32.47 18.19 30.12
N GLY A 142 -32.28 19.47 30.46
CA GLY A 142 -32.93 20.12 31.60
C GLY A 142 -31.95 20.73 32.62
N SER A 143 -32.44 20.91 33.85
CA SER A 143 -31.72 21.59 34.94
C SER A 143 -30.45 20.86 35.39
N HIS A 144 -30.41 19.53 35.30
CA HIS A 144 -29.18 18.76 35.53
C HIS A 144 -28.42 18.55 34.21
N ASN A 145 -27.40 19.37 33.97
CA ASN A 145 -26.60 19.35 32.76
C ASN A 145 -25.08 19.41 33.03
N TRP A 146 -24.28 19.00 32.05
CA TRP A 146 -22.83 18.87 32.17
C TRP A 146 -22.14 20.22 32.46
N LEU A 147 -22.64 21.31 31.88
CA LEU A 147 -22.03 22.64 31.96
C LEU A 147 -22.26 23.29 33.32
N TRP A 148 -23.48 23.20 33.85
CA TRP A 148 -23.82 23.63 35.20
C TRP A 148 -22.95 22.91 36.23
N LYS A 149 -22.87 21.58 36.18
CA LYS A 149 -22.05 20.79 37.10
C LYS A 149 -20.55 21.10 36.98
N PHE A 150 -20.06 21.34 35.76
CA PHE A 150 -18.69 21.83 35.55
C PHE A 150 -18.46 23.19 36.22
N LEU A 151 -19.38 24.15 36.03
CA LEU A 151 -19.26 25.51 36.58
C LEU A 151 -19.38 25.53 38.11
N THR A 152 -20.28 24.77 38.73
CA THR A 152 -20.36 24.67 40.20
C THR A 152 -19.08 24.08 40.82
N VAL A 153 -18.48 23.09 40.17
CA VAL A 153 -17.20 22.51 40.63
C VAL A 153 -16.03 23.45 40.33
N LEU A 154 -16.05 24.20 39.22
CA LEU A 154 -15.07 25.25 38.93
C LEU A 154 -15.12 26.39 39.94
N ASP A 155 -16.32 26.86 40.30
CA ASP A 155 -16.54 27.87 41.34
C ASP A 155 -16.03 27.39 42.70
N THR A 156 -16.36 26.15 43.10
CA THR A 156 -15.80 25.51 44.30
C THR A 156 -14.26 25.48 44.28
N VAL A 157 -13.67 25.24 43.10
CA VAL A 157 -12.21 25.22 42.91
C VAL A 157 -11.59 26.61 42.97
N LEU A 158 -12.25 27.64 42.43
CA LEU A 158 -11.82 29.04 42.46
C LEU A 158 -11.96 29.63 43.87
N ALA A 159 -13.07 29.42 44.55
CA ALA A 159 -13.30 29.85 45.93
C ALA A 159 -12.24 29.26 46.88
N LYS A 160 -11.90 27.98 46.74
CA LYS A 160 -10.80 27.33 47.49
C LYS A 160 -9.41 27.89 47.16
N SER A 161 -9.24 28.58 46.02
CA SER A 161 -7.94 29.16 45.62
C SER A 161 -7.60 30.49 46.28
N GLY A 162 -8.61 31.27 46.69
CA GLY A 162 -8.43 32.63 47.19
C GLY A 162 -7.93 33.64 46.14
N LEU A 163 -7.84 33.26 44.87
CA LEU A 163 -7.41 34.12 43.76
C LEU A 163 -8.63 34.70 43.04
N SER A 164 -8.67 36.02 42.88
CA SER A 164 -9.67 36.67 42.02
C SER A 164 -9.35 36.48 40.53
N ASP A 165 -8.09 36.71 40.14
CA ASP A 165 -7.72 37.00 38.75
C ASP A 165 -7.24 35.76 38.00
N VAL A 166 -8.08 34.72 37.96
CA VAL A 166 -7.81 33.47 37.22
C VAL A 166 -8.40 33.56 35.80
N ASP A 167 -7.59 33.30 34.77
CA ASP A 167 -7.97 33.40 33.34
C ASP A 167 -7.85 32.07 32.56
N PHE A 168 -7.75 30.94 33.26
CA PHE A 168 -7.49 29.62 32.66
C PHE A 168 -8.39 28.51 33.20
N LEU A 169 -8.98 27.71 32.32
CA LEU A 169 -9.93 26.65 32.69
C LEU A 169 -9.29 25.31 33.09
N LEU A 170 -8.06 25.02 32.63
CA LEU A 170 -7.29 23.84 33.03
C LEU A 170 -6.23 24.28 34.05
N PRO A 171 -6.48 24.17 35.37
CA PRO A 171 -5.42 24.21 36.36
C PRO A 171 -4.60 22.92 36.31
N LEU A 172 -3.37 22.98 36.82
CA LEU A 172 -2.52 21.81 37.04
C LEU A 172 -3.18 20.87 38.07
N MET A 173 -3.12 19.57 37.81
CA MET A 173 -3.77 18.52 38.60
C MET A 173 -2.73 17.54 39.15
N ASP A 174 -3.02 16.95 40.31
CA ASP A 174 -2.36 15.75 40.82
C ASP A 174 -3.23 14.50 40.56
N GLU A 175 -3.36 13.58 41.51
CA GLU A 175 -4.23 12.40 41.42
C GLU A 175 -5.59 12.61 42.12
N ASP A 176 -5.68 13.56 43.06
CA ASP A 176 -6.87 13.85 43.88
C ASP A 176 -7.64 15.09 43.37
N GLY A 177 -6.96 16.09 42.80
CA GLY A 177 -7.61 17.31 42.32
C GLY A 177 -6.68 18.39 41.74
N PRO A 178 -7.17 19.65 41.68
CA PRO A 178 -6.37 20.81 41.32
C PRO A 178 -5.32 21.13 42.39
N ILE A 179 -4.10 21.45 41.96
CA ILE A 179 -3.01 21.85 42.84
C ILE A 179 -3.18 23.34 43.21
N TYR A 180 -3.04 23.64 44.50
CA TYR A 180 -3.20 24.99 45.05
C TYR A 180 -1.86 25.62 45.46
N PRO A 181 -1.63 26.94 45.26
CA PRO A 181 -2.47 27.86 44.48
C PRO A 181 -2.51 27.49 42.99
N LEU A 182 -3.63 27.77 42.33
CA LEU A 182 -3.91 27.33 40.97
C LEU A 182 -2.86 27.84 39.98
N GLN A 183 -2.38 26.95 39.10
CA GLN A 183 -1.42 27.25 38.02
C GLN A 183 -1.94 26.68 36.70
N PRO A 184 -1.75 27.36 35.56
CA PRO A 184 -2.21 26.86 34.25
C PRO A 184 -1.50 25.56 33.84
N MET A 185 -2.27 24.58 33.39
CA MET A 185 -1.77 23.29 32.90
C MET A 185 -1.03 23.44 31.56
N ASP A 186 0.16 22.85 31.39
CA ASP A 186 0.88 22.92 30.11
C ASP A 186 0.19 22.11 28.98
N TYR A 187 0.37 22.54 27.73
CA TYR A 187 -0.22 21.91 26.53
C TYR A 187 0.00 20.40 26.47
N ALA A 188 1.16 19.90 26.85
CA ALA A 188 1.49 18.49 26.76
C ALA A 188 1.00 17.68 27.99
N THR A 189 0.68 18.33 29.11
CA THR A 189 -0.09 17.71 30.21
C THR A 189 -1.58 17.63 29.83
N ALA A 190 -2.15 18.70 29.29
CA ALA A 190 -3.50 18.69 28.75
C ALA A 190 -3.67 17.67 27.61
N LEU A 191 -2.66 17.50 26.74
CA LEU A 191 -2.66 16.47 25.69
C LEU A 191 -2.55 15.04 26.26
N PHE A 192 -1.85 14.85 27.38
CA PHE A 192 -1.84 13.57 28.09
C PHE A 192 -3.23 13.25 28.65
N TYR A 193 -3.87 14.15 29.38
CA TYR A 193 -5.23 13.93 29.91
C TYR A 193 -6.26 13.74 28.79
N LEU A 194 -6.17 14.49 27.69
CA LEU A 194 -7.00 14.28 26.49
C LEU A 194 -6.86 12.84 25.97
N ARG A 195 -5.63 12.33 25.84
CA ARG A 195 -5.35 10.96 25.35
C ARG A 195 -5.70 9.88 26.37
N LYS A 196 -5.57 10.16 27.68
CA LYS A 196 -6.06 9.29 28.78
C LYS A 196 -7.58 9.13 28.65
N PHE A 197 -8.31 10.24 28.64
CA PHE A 197 -9.77 10.23 28.63
C PHE A 197 -10.43 9.89 27.29
N LEU A 198 -9.72 10.01 26.16
CA LEU A 198 -10.18 9.41 24.90
C LEU A 198 -10.33 7.88 24.99
N GLY A 199 -9.64 7.22 25.94
CA GLY A 199 -9.84 5.80 26.23
C GLY A 199 -10.93 5.50 27.26
N CYS A 200 -11.62 6.51 27.80
CA CYS A 200 -12.65 6.38 28.83
C CYS A 200 -12.25 5.43 29.99
N PRO A 201 -11.22 5.76 30.81
CA PRO A 201 -10.64 4.86 31.81
C PRO A 201 -11.60 4.40 32.92
N TRP A 202 -12.77 5.03 33.05
CA TRP A 202 -13.90 4.62 33.89
C TRP A 202 -14.77 3.52 33.24
N SER A 203 -14.42 3.03 32.05
CA SER A 203 -15.15 2.01 31.29
C SER A 203 -14.41 0.68 31.31
N GLN A 204 -15.12 -0.40 31.64
CA GLN A 204 -14.62 -1.78 31.52
C GLN A 204 -14.59 -2.30 30.07
N ARG A 205 -15.07 -1.52 29.09
CA ARG A 205 -15.06 -1.93 27.68
C ARG A 205 -13.69 -1.62 27.04
N PRO A 206 -13.18 -2.45 26.11
CA PRO A 206 -11.95 -2.18 25.40
C PRO A 206 -11.93 -0.80 24.73
N ASP A 207 -10.78 -0.13 24.77
CA ASP A 207 -10.55 1.21 24.23
C ASP A 207 -10.66 1.23 22.69
N PRO A 208 -11.73 1.80 22.10
CA PRO A 208 -11.94 1.76 20.65
C PRO A 208 -11.01 2.72 19.88
N LEU A 209 -10.19 3.52 20.59
CA LEU A 209 -9.27 4.50 20.01
C LEU A 209 -7.80 4.22 20.34
N GLN A 210 -7.48 3.05 20.91
CA GLN A 210 -6.14 2.70 21.42
C GLN A 210 -5.00 3.04 20.43
N HIS A 211 -5.15 2.62 19.17
CA HIS A 211 -4.16 2.87 18.11
C HIS A 211 -4.28 4.25 17.43
N LEU A 212 -5.32 5.04 17.72
CA LEU A 212 -5.63 6.33 17.08
C LEU A 212 -5.40 7.53 18.01
N LYS A 213 -5.29 7.35 19.32
CA LYS A 213 -5.02 8.40 20.33
C LYS A 213 -3.86 9.34 19.97
N LEU A 214 -2.82 8.83 19.29
CA LEU A 214 -1.66 9.62 18.88
C LEU A 214 -1.95 10.61 17.75
N ASN A 215 -2.98 10.37 16.94
CA ASN A 215 -3.38 11.25 15.83
C ASN A 215 -4.18 12.47 16.34
N PHE A 216 -4.85 12.33 17.49
CA PHE A 216 -5.59 13.42 18.12
C PHE A 216 -4.65 14.38 18.87
N THR A 217 -4.99 15.66 18.80
CA THR A 217 -4.28 16.77 19.47
C THR A 217 -5.29 17.67 20.16
N LEU A 218 -4.86 18.62 20.99
CA LEU A 218 -5.77 19.63 21.55
C LEU A 218 -6.38 20.56 20.49
N HIS A 219 -5.90 20.54 19.23
CA HIS A 219 -6.56 21.24 18.13
C HIS A 219 -7.75 20.46 17.56
N SER A 220 -7.81 19.13 17.77
CA SER A 220 -8.95 18.28 17.41
C SER A 220 -10.26 18.75 18.07
N LEU A 221 -10.18 19.34 19.27
CA LEU A 221 -11.34 19.93 19.97
C LEU A 221 -12.00 21.02 19.11
N LYS A 222 -11.25 22.07 18.69
CA LYS A 222 -11.74 23.08 17.74
C LYS A 222 -12.21 22.48 16.40
N ALA A 223 -11.51 21.47 15.89
CA ALA A 223 -11.86 20.87 14.61
C ALA A 223 -13.17 20.06 14.64
N THR A 224 -13.61 19.59 15.82
CA THR A 224 -14.70 18.61 15.96
C THR A 224 -16.01 19.10 15.37
N LEU A 225 -16.67 20.09 16.01
CA LEU A 225 -17.96 20.59 15.52
C LEU A 225 -17.84 21.19 14.10
N LEU A 226 -16.80 21.99 13.84
CA LEU A 226 -16.56 22.61 12.53
C LEU A 226 -16.49 21.61 11.36
N SER A 227 -16.03 20.38 11.61
CA SER A 227 -16.00 19.29 10.62
C SER A 227 -17.35 18.56 10.43
N TRP A 228 -18.25 18.66 11.40
CA TRP A 228 -19.56 18.02 11.39
C TRP A 228 -20.62 18.91 10.73
N GLY A 229 -20.56 20.24 10.94
CA GLY A 229 -21.45 21.21 10.28
C GLY A 229 -21.66 21.03 8.78
N PRO A 230 -20.62 20.88 7.92
CA PRO A 230 -20.82 20.65 6.48
C PRO A 230 -21.58 19.36 6.15
N GLN A 231 -21.62 18.38 7.05
CA GLN A 231 -22.31 17.09 6.86
C GLN A 231 -23.81 17.15 7.20
N LEU A 232 -24.30 18.33 7.60
CA LEU A 232 -25.73 18.64 7.80
C LEU A 232 -26.34 19.45 6.64
N HIS A 233 -25.54 19.78 5.61
CA HIS A 233 -25.96 20.50 4.40
C HIS A 233 -26.85 21.72 4.71
N GLU A 234 -28.04 21.81 4.11
CA GLU A 234 -28.97 22.94 4.19
C GLU A 234 -29.42 23.30 5.61
N LYS A 235 -29.36 22.34 6.55
CA LYS A 235 -29.75 22.57 7.95
C LYS A 235 -28.84 23.57 8.66
N VAL A 236 -27.62 23.83 8.16
CA VAL A 236 -26.60 24.67 8.82
C VAL A 236 -25.95 25.63 7.82
N THR A 237 -26.15 26.94 8.01
CA THR A 237 -25.68 27.95 7.06
C THR A 237 -24.14 28.13 7.08
N PRO A 238 -23.52 28.65 5.99
CA PRO A 238 -22.10 29.00 5.99
C PRO A 238 -21.75 30.03 7.08
N GLU A 239 -22.61 31.02 7.28
CA GLU A 239 -22.55 32.01 8.37
C GLU A 239 -22.52 31.35 9.76
N GLN A 240 -23.42 30.39 10.02
CA GLN A 240 -23.44 29.62 11.27
C GLN A 240 -22.14 28.84 11.51
N ARG A 241 -21.46 28.41 10.44
CA ARG A 241 -20.13 27.76 10.50
C ARG A 241 -18.97 28.75 10.68
N LEU A 242 -19.08 29.97 10.13
CA LEU A 242 -18.09 31.04 10.32
C LEU A 242 -18.14 31.58 11.75
N SER A 243 -19.33 31.91 12.26
CA SER A 243 -19.58 32.34 13.64
C SER A 243 -19.05 31.30 14.65
N GLN A 244 -19.44 30.02 14.53
CA GLN A 244 -18.89 28.92 15.32
C GLN A 244 -17.36 28.74 15.14
N GLY A 245 -16.83 29.14 13.98
CA GLY A 245 -15.40 29.17 13.69
C GLY A 245 -14.64 30.29 14.42
N HIS A 246 -15.34 31.29 14.95
CA HIS A 246 -14.82 32.59 15.39
C HIS A 246 -14.23 33.41 14.22
N HIS A 247 -15.04 33.52 13.17
CA HIS A 247 -14.80 34.29 11.95
C HIS A 247 -16.05 35.09 11.55
N SER A 248 -15.89 36.39 11.27
CA SER A 248 -16.93 37.23 10.65
C SER A 248 -16.87 37.13 9.12
N ASP A 249 -17.98 37.43 8.44
CA ASP A 249 -17.96 37.68 7.00
C ASP A 249 -17.46 39.12 6.73
N PRO A 250 -16.39 39.33 5.94
CA PRO A 250 -15.88 40.67 5.61
C PRO A 250 -16.91 41.61 4.95
N ASN A 251 -17.99 41.07 4.38
CA ASN A 251 -19.04 41.82 3.69
C ASN A 251 -20.29 42.08 4.57
N SER A 252 -20.37 41.52 5.78
CA SER A 252 -21.52 41.72 6.68
C SER A 252 -21.41 43.02 7.48
N SER A 253 -22.04 44.09 6.99
CA SER A 253 -22.18 45.34 7.76
C SER A 253 -23.15 45.22 8.94
N LEU A 254 -23.98 44.17 8.97
CA LEU A 254 -25.03 43.94 9.97
C LEU A 254 -24.49 43.50 11.33
N ASP A 255 -23.36 42.78 11.38
CA ASP A 255 -22.71 42.36 12.63
C ASP A 255 -22.39 43.56 13.55
N THR A 256 -22.10 44.72 12.96
CA THR A 256 -21.83 46.00 13.66
C THR A 256 -23.01 46.50 14.50
N TYR A 257 -24.23 46.03 14.23
CA TYR A 257 -25.47 46.45 14.91
C TYR A 257 -26.04 45.36 15.82
N SER A 258 -25.56 44.11 15.72
CA SER A 258 -26.00 43.02 16.61
C SER A 258 -25.35 43.16 17.99
N ARG A 259 -26.18 43.36 19.03
CA ARG A 259 -25.73 43.34 20.43
C ARG A 259 -25.39 41.93 20.95
N ASP A 260 -25.65 40.87 20.18
CA ASP A 260 -25.32 39.49 20.55
C ASP A 260 -24.64 38.73 19.39
N VAL A 261 -23.34 39.01 19.20
CA VAL A 261 -22.47 38.42 18.16
C VAL A 261 -22.31 36.90 18.30
N VAL A 262 -22.66 36.29 19.45
CA VAL A 262 -22.49 34.86 19.72
C VAL A 262 -23.77 34.03 19.56
N TRP A 263 -24.94 34.66 19.38
CA TRP A 263 -26.23 33.98 19.18
C TRP A 263 -26.22 32.98 18.01
N THR A 264 -25.57 33.35 16.90
CA THR A 264 -25.43 32.52 15.70
C THR A 264 -24.64 31.22 15.98
N SER A 265 -23.65 31.27 16.88
CA SER A 265 -22.92 30.08 17.36
C SER A 265 -23.73 29.20 18.31
N LEU A 266 -24.56 29.79 19.19
CA LEU A 266 -25.49 29.02 20.03
C LEU A 266 -26.54 28.28 19.19
N THR A 267 -27.03 28.93 18.13
CA THR A 267 -28.00 28.34 17.19
C THR A 267 -27.37 27.18 16.43
N TYR A 268 -26.11 27.29 16.02
CA TYR A 268 -25.33 26.18 15.44
C TYR A 268 -25.24 24.99 16.41
N GLN A 269 -24.90 25.24 17.68
CA GLN A 269 -24.74 24.18 18.69
C GLN A 269 -26.08 23.48 18.99
N ARG A 270 -27.17 24.22 19.18
CA ARG A 270 -28.52 23.67 19.39
C ARG A 270 -28.99 22.80 18.22
N LYS A 271 -28.76 23.21 16.96
CA LYS A 271 -29.04 22.38 15.78
C LYS A 271 -28.22 21.08 15.78
N MET A 272 -26.93 21.14 16.10
CA MET A 272 -26.06 19.96 16.19
C MET A 272 -26.53 18.98 17.28
N ILE A 273 -27.01 19.49 18.42
CA ILE A 273 -27.63 18.69 19.49
C ILE A 273 -28.90 18.00 19.00
N GLN A 274 -29.83 18.77 18.41
CA GLN A 274 -31.12 18.27 17.91
C GLN A 274 -30.94 17.15 16.88
N GLU A 275 -30.06 17.33 15.90
CA GLU A 275 -29.78 16.33 14.86
C GLU A 275 -29.18 15.04 15.44
N VAL A 276 -28.18 15.14 16.32
CA VAL A 276 -27.62 13.95 16.97
C VAL A 276 -28.67 13.24 17.83
N GLN A 277 -29.59 13.97 18.46
CA GLN A 277 -30.66 13.37 19.25
C GLN A 277 -31.78 12.76 18.39
N SER A 278 -32.10 13.31 17.22
CA SER A 278 -33.08 12.75 16.27
C SER A 278 -32.55 11.52 15.51
N GLY A 279 -31.27 11.18 15.67
CA GLY A 279 -30.65 9.96 15.17
C GLY A 279 -29.51 10.18 14.18
N TRP A 280 -29.27 11.42 13.72
CA TRP A 280 -28.17 11.71 12.80
C TRP A 280 -26.81 11.36 13.40
N ARG A 281 -25.92 10.82 12.56
CA ARG A 281 -24.53 10.51 12.91
C ARG A 281 -23.64 11.03 11.77
N PRO A 282 -22.47 11.62 12.05
CA PRO A 282 -21.54 12.09 11.02
C PRO A 282 -21.35 11.06 9.89
N ALA A 283 -21.39 11.49 8.64
CA ALA A 283 -21.31 10.61 7.46
C ALA A 283 -19.95 9.88 7.37
N ILE A 284 -18.88 10.53 7.83
CA ILE A 284 -17.51 9.99 7.81
C ILE A 284 -17.31 8.98 8.95
N ALA A 285 -16.86 7.76 8.61
CA ALA A 285 -16.70 6.66 9.57
C ALA A 285 -15.80 7.00 10.78
N GLN A 286 -14.67 7.68 10.53
CA GLN A 286 -13.75 8.14 11.59
C GLN A 286 -14.45 9.08 12.60
N HIS A 287 -15.37 9.93 12.14
CA HIS A 287 -16.11 10.87 12.99
C HIS A 287 -17.21 10.18 13.82
N ARG A 288 -17.59 8.94 13.46
CA ARG A 288 -18.47 8.07 14.28
C ARG A 288 -17.70 7.16 15.25
N GLY A 289 -16.44 6.85 14.95
CA GLY A 289 -15.63 5.87 15.68
C GLY A 289 -15.53 4.49 15.01
N ARG A 290 -15.67 4.38 13.68
CA ARG A 290 -15.29 3.19 12.91
C ARG A 290 -14.00 3.44 12.11
N MET A 291 -13.14 2.44 12.03
CA MET A 291 -11.83 2.53 11.38
C MET A 291 -11.92 2.68 9.85
N VAL A 292 -11.14 3.63 9.33
CA VAL A 292 -10.53 3.59 7.99
C VAL A 292 -9.11 4.12 8.18
N VAL A 293 -8.10 3.36 7.75
CA VAL A 293 -6.69 3.75 7.94
C VAL A 293 -6.25 4.64 6.76
N PHE A 294 -5.91 5.89 7.06
CA PHE A 294 -5.19 6.78 6.15
C PHE A 294 -3.88 7.20 6.80
N TYR A 295 -2.76 6.71 6.29
CA TYR A 295 -1.44 7.21 6.67
C TYR A 295 -1.17 8.55 5.98
N SER A 296 -0.98 9.60 6.78
CA SER A 296 -0.36 10.84 6.31
C SER A 296 0.54 11.42 7.41
N PHE A 297 1.81 11.64 7.08
CA PHE A 297 2.86 11.90 8.07
C PHE A 297 3.20 13.41 8.19
N VAL A 298 3.82 13.80 9.32
CA VAL A 298 4.62 15.03 9.57
C VAL A 298 3.90 16.35 9.95
N GLY A 299 4.29 16.96 11.09
CA GLY A 299 4.46 18.43 11.19
C GLY A 299 4.26 19.11 12.57
N ILE A 300 5.32 19.75 13.11
CA ILE A 300 5.30 20.74 14.23
C ILE A 300 6.46 21.77 14.01
N PRO A 301 6.54 22.92 14.69
CA PRO A 301 5.83 24.19 14.47
C PRO A 301 6.70 25.33 13.86
N LYS A 302 6.16 26.57 13.80
CA LYS A 302 6.88 27.80 13.41
C LYS A 302 7.17 28.73 14.61
N GLY A 303 8.36 29.33 14.63
CA GLY A 303 8.62 30.66 15.21
C GLY A 303 8.94 30.76 16.72
N VAL A 304 10.22 30.98 17.05
CA VAL A 304 10.69 31.51 18.36
C VAL A 304 11.83 32.52 18.12
N PRO A 305 11.72 33.78 18.58
CA PRO A 305 12.78 34.82 18.53
C PRO A 305 13.71 34.79 19.79
N PRO A 306 14.85 35.52 19.82
CA PRO A 306 16.07 34.91 20.37
C PRO A 306 16.43 35.13 21.85
N TYR A 307 15.89 36.13 22.54
CA TYR A 307 16.59 36.73 23.70
C TYR A 307 16.67 35.85 24.97
N GLY A 308 15.72 34.94 25.19
CA GLY A 308 15.73 34.04 26.36
C GLY A 308 16.74 32.89 26.29
N ILE A 309 17.35 32.65 25.13
CA ILE A 309 18.14 31.43 24.85
C ILE A 309 19.51 31.44 25.57
N SER A 310 20.07 32.62 25.86
CA SER A 310 21.42 32.73 26.43
C SER A 310 21.51 32.21 27.88
N ALA A 311 20.56 32.58 28.73
CA ALA A 311 20.53 32.18 30.15
C ALA A 311 20.28 30.67 30.34
N MET A 312 19.55 30.04 29.41
CA MET A 312 19.38 28.58 29.38
C MET A 312 20.69 27.85 29.01
N LYS A 313 21.56 28.49 28.23
CA LYS A 313 22.75 27.86 27.64
C LYS A 313 23.83 27.55 28.70
N GLN A 314 24.13 28.50 29.59
CA GLN A 314 25.18 28.35 30.61
C GLN A 314 24.91 27.19 31.59
N LYS A 315 23.67 27.00 32.05
CA LYS A 315 23.34 25.88 32.97
C LYS A 315 23.33 24.51 32.31
N PHE A 316 23.18 24.44 30.99
CA PHE A 316 23.20 23.18 30.25
C PHE A 316 24.64 22.66 30.11
N MET A 317 25.59 23.54 29.76
CA MET A 317 27.02 23.19 29.61
C MET A 317 27.63 22.62 30.90
N ALA A 318 27.27 23.19 32.06
CA ALA A 318 27.78 22.77 33.37
C ALA A 318 27.38 21.35 33.82
N ASN A 319 26.51 20.65 33.07
CA ASN A 319 26.08 19.28 33.37
C ASN A 319 26.39 18.27 32.25
N TYR A 320 26.85 18.75 31.08
CA TYR A 320 27.06 17.97 29.85
C TYR A 320 28.31 18.51 29.12
N PRO A 321 29.52 18.35 29.70
CA PRO A 321 30.72 19.09 29.27
C PRO A 321 31.18 18.76 27.84
N SER A 322 30.91 17.54 27.36
CA SER A 322 31.22 17.10 25.99
C SER A 322 30.05 17.21 25.00
N GLU A 323 28.88 17.74 25.40
CA GLU A 323 27.83 18.12 24.46
C GLU A 323 28.09 19.52 23.89
N LEU A 324 28.63 19.58 22.67
CA LEU A 324 28.56 20.80 21.85
C LEU A 324 27.09 21.18 21.64
N ILE A 325 26.64 22.29 22.26
CA ILE A 325 25.24 22.76 22.15
C ILE A 325 24.95 23.21 20.71
N HIS A 326 24.44 22.25 19.95
CA HIS A 326 24.02 22.36 18.57
C HIS A 326 22.55 21.92 18.42
N ALA A 327 21.87 22.47 17.42
CA ALA A 327 20.47 22.84 17.53
C ALA A 327 19.43 21.74 17.20
N ASP A 328 19.77 20.46 17.38
CA ASP A 328 18.91 19.32 16.98
C ASP A 328 18.50 18.35 18.10
N LEU A 329 19.34 18.11 19.12
CA LEU A 329 18.81 17.67 20.43
C LEU A 329 18.30 18.87 21.23
N PHE A 330 17.75 19.83 20.48
CA PHE A 330 17.02 20.97 20.98
C PHE A 330 15.85 20.47 21.85
N PRO A 331 15.51 21.22 22.90
CA PRO A 331 14.30 20.98 23.66
C PRO A 331 13.09 20.61 22.80
N SER A 332 12.43 19.50 23.15
CA SER A 332 10.96 19.46 22.99
C SER A 332 10.40 20.73 23.66
N THR A 333 9.26 21.27 23.20
CA THR A 333 8.74 22.54 23.75
C THR A 333 8.59 22.54 25.27
N ARG A 334 8.34 21.37 25.88
CA ARG A 334 8.35 21.15 27.33
C ARG A 334 9.72 21.38 28.01
N LEU A 335 10.86 21.09 27.38
CA LEU A 335 12.16 21.39 27.99
C LEU A 335 12.52 22.88 27.90
N VAL A 336 12.00 23.63 26.92
CA VAL A 336 12.09 25.11 26.96
C VAL A 336 11.32 25.62 28.17
N SER A 337 10.06 25.18 28.33
CA SER A 337 9.24 25.53 29.50
C SER A 337 9.84 25.07 30.82
N LEU A 338 10.46 23.88 30.89
CA LEU A 338 11.04 23.35 32.12
C LEU A 338 12.27 24.16 32.57
N VAL A 339 13.20 24.47 31.68
CA VAL A 339 14.36 25.31 32.04
C VAL A 339 13.91 26.75 32.33
N HIS A 340 12.89 27.26 31.64
CA HIS A 340 12.30 28.56 31.93
C HIS A 340 11.61 28.60 33.31
N ASP A 341 10.84 27.57 33.70
CA ASP A 341 10.17 27.51 35.01
C ASP A 341 11.19 27.37 36.15
N GLN A 342 12.22 26.54 35.95
CA GLN A 342 13.36 26.44 36.88
C GLN A 342 14.13 27.77 36.99
N LEU A 343 14.28 28.54 35.91
CA LEU A 343 14.85 29.90 35.92
C LEU A 343 13.96 30.91 36.64
N SER A 344 12.63 30.89 36.45
CA SER A 344 11.70 31.85 37.08
C SER A 344 11.41 31.54 38.55
N LYS A 345 11.42 30.27 38.96
CA LYS A 345 11.18 29.83 40.36
C LYS A 345 12.45 29.52 41.16
N LYS A 346 13.63 29.50 40.52
CA LYS A 346 14.97 29.23 41.11
C LYS A 346 15.14 27.84 41.76
N VAL A 347 14.61 26.79 41.15
CA VAL A 347 14.73 25.38 41.64
C VAL A 347 15.28 24.48 40.52
N TRP A 348 16.22 23.58 40.81
CA TRP A 348 16.96 22.81 39.79
C TRP A 348 16.75 21.30 39.88
N LYS A 349 16.51 20.59 38.77
CA LYS A 349 16.28 19.13 38.71
C LYS A 349 16.78 18.50 37.40
N TRP A 350 17.10 17.19 37.43
CA TRP A 350 17.57 16.40 36.28
C TRP A 350 16.62 16.43 35.07
N VAL A 351 17.19 16.30 33.86
CA VAL A 351 16.48 16.48 32.58
C VAL A 351 16.44 15.18 31.75
N PRO A 352 15.29 14.50 31.65
CA PRO A 352 15.15 13.23 30.93
C PRO A 352 15.33 13.30 29.39
N TRP A 353 15.86 12.22 28.80
CA TRP A 353 15.89 12.00 27.33
C TRP A 353 14.55 12.23 26.63
N LYS A 354 13.38 12.02 27.27
CA LYS A 354 12.06 12.28 26.64
C LYS A 354 11.83 13.72 26.19
N TYR A 355 12.66 14.66 26.64
CA TYR A 355 12.60 16.06 26.23
C TYR A 355 13.87 16.55 25.54
N ARG A 356 14.86 15.66 25.36
CA ARG A 356 16.12 15.82 24.60
C ARG A 356 16.22 14.88 23.38
N ILE A 357 15.24 13.99 23.22
CA ILE A 357 14.92 13.18 22.05
C ILE A 357 13.45 13.50 21.76
N SER A 358 13.08 13.72 20.49
CA SER A 358 11.74 14.20 20.13
C SER A 358 10.64 13.22 20.52
N LEU A 359 9.67 13.64 21.33
CA LEU A 359 8.36 12.99 21.55
C LEU A 359 8.33 11.57 22.21
N THR A 360 9.38 10.74 22.15
CA THR A 360 9.18 9.27 22.23
C THR A 360 8.87 8.69 23.63
N ARG A 361 9.55 9.06 24.73
CA ARG A 361 9.23 8.51 26.08
C ARG A 361 8.05 9.24 26.78
N PHE A 362 6.96 9.54 26.07
CA PHE A 362 5.77 10.28 26.57
C PHE A 362 4.78 9.40 27.38
N MET A 363 4.99 8.08 27.48
CA MET A 363 3.87 7.12 27.53
C MET A 363 3.53 6.39 28.85
N ILE A 364 4.30 6.50 29.94
CA ILE A 364 4.15 5.60 31.12
C ILE A 364 4.05 6.38 32.45
N GLY A 365 3.27 5.85 33.40
CA GLY A 365 2.87 6.45 34.70
C GLY A 365 3.50 5.84 35.97
N PRO A 366 2.98 6.14 37.19
CA PRO A 366 3.73 6.08 38.46
C PRO A 366 3.34 4.95 39.45
N LEU A 367 4.15 4.77 40.52
CA LEU A 367 3.84 4.22 41.88
C LEU A 367 4.99 4.65 42.88
N PRO A 368 4.93 4.41 44.23
CA PRO A 368 5.48 5.34 45.25
C PRO A 368 6.75 4.90 46.05
N CYS A 369 7.04 5.62 47.16
CA CYS A 369 8.35 5.74 47.86
C CYS A 369 8.33 5.27 49.35
N ALA A 370 9.51 4.95 49.92
CA ALA A 370 9.71 4.66 51.34
C ALA A 370 10.96 5.32 52.00
N LYS A 371 10.70 6.33 52.85
CA LYS A 371 11.41 6.79 54.08
C LYS A 371 12.94 6.54 54.28
N GLY A 372 13.71 7.63 54.35
CA GLY A 372 14.14 8.11 55.69
C GLY A 372 15.61 8.05 56.15
N LYS A 373 16.54 8.82 55.56
CA LYS A 373 17.68 9.47 56.25
C LYS A 373 18.32 10.55 55.36
N VAL A 374 19.13 11.45 55.93
CA VAL A 374 19.86 12.53 55.23
C VAL A 374 21.30 12.59 55.77
N GLN A 375 22.28 12.81 54.89
CA GLN A 375 23.70 13.03 55.22
C GLN A 375 24.22 14.32 54.56
N TRP A 376 25.23 14.93 55.19
CA TRP A 376 25.94 16.11 54.68
C TRP A 376 27.10 15.70 53.77
N LEU A 377 27.56 16.61 52.92
CA LEU A 377 28.12 16.25 51.61
C LEU A 377 29.53 16.84 51.29
N THR A 378 30.30 17.29 52.29
CA THR A 378 31.67 17.82 52.01
C THR A 378 32.61 17.75 53.22
N GLU A 379 33.24 16.58 53.38
CA GLU A 379 34.52 16.40 54.07
C GLU A 379 35.56 16.00 53.04
N ILE A 380 36.82 16.42 53.24
CA ILE A 380 37.95 15.96 52.41
C ILE A 380 39.03 15.35 53.31
N GLN A 381 39.54 14.19 52.90
CA GLN A 381 40.61 13.48 53.60
C GLN A 381 41.95 14.05 53.17
N ARG A 382 42.77 14.44 54.15
CA ARG A 382 44.17 14.85 53.93
C ARG A 382 45.01 14.26 55.06
N ASP A 383 46.13 13.65 54.70
CA ASP A 383 47.06 13.01 55.65
C ASP A 383 46.35 12.00 56.57
N GLY A 384 45.44 11.20 55.99
CA GLY A 384 44.62 10.20 56.66
C GLY A 384 43.37 10.73 57.39
N GLY A 385 43.34 12.01 57.77
CA GLY A 385 42.21 12.61 58.51
C GLY A 385 41.22 13.37 57.63
N PHE A 386 39.92 13.17 57.84
CA PHE A 386 38.88 14.01 57.23
C PHE A 386 38.81 15.38 57.91
N LYS A 387 38.78 16.46 57.12
CA LYS A 387 38.56 17.84 57.59
C LYS A 387 37.49 18.53 56.74
N GLN A 388 36.73 19.41 57.38
CA GLN A 388 35.64 20.18 56.76
C GLN A 388 36.15 21.53 56.24
N LEU A 389 35.75 21.90 55.02
CA LEU A 389 36.10 23.18 54.41
C LEU A 389 35.20 24.32 54.94
N CYS A 390 35.81 25.47 55.26
CA CYS A 390 35.06 26.63 55.73
C CYS A 390 34.35 27.35 54.56
N MET A 391 33.11 26.94 54.27
CA MET A 391 32.26 27.54 53.22
C MET A 391 32.11 29.07 53.32
N ARG A 392 32.36 29.70 54.49
CA ARG A 392 32.36 31.16 54.63
C ARG A 392 33.51 31.86 53.90
N TYR A 393 34.64 31.20 53.71
CA TYR A 393 35.80 31.74 52.98
C TYR A 393 35.48 31.86 51.48
N GLN A 394 35.01 30.79 50.84
CA GLN A 394 34.64 30.76 49.41
C GLN A 394 33.56 31.78 49.01
N VAL A 395 32.73 32.25 49.95
CA VAL A 395 31.70 33.29 49.68
C VAL A 395 32.07 34.67 50.21
N GLY A 396 33.33 34.90 50.59
CA GLY A 396 33.84 36.19 51.04
C GLY A 396 33.23 36.72 52.35
N LYS A 397 32.72 35.82 53.21
CA LYS A 397 32.03 36.16 54.47
C LYS A 397 32.69 35.52 55.70
N CYS A 398 33.98 35.21 55.59
CA CYS A 398 34.80 34.82 56.73
C CYS A 398 35.36 36.08 57.40
N GLN A 399 35.02 36.30 58.67
CA GLN A 399 35.55 37.42 59.47
C GLN A 399 36.62 36.96 60.48
N THR A 400 37.02 35.69 60.42
CA THR A 400 38.06 35.10 61.27
C THR A 400 39.43 35.46 60.70
N PRO A 401 40.29 36.24 61.40
CA PRO A 401 41.49 36.84 60.78
C PRO A 401 42.47 35.85 60.15
N ASN A 402 42.60 34.64 60.72
CA ASN A 402 43.62 33.67 60.35
C ASN A 402 43.10 32.58 59.38
N CYS A 403 42.13 32.89 58.52
CA CYS A 403 41.58 31.95 57.53
C CYS A 403 42.43 31.85 56.23
N PHE A 404 43.61 32.47 56.20
CA PHE A 404 44.35 32.80 54.97
C PHE A 404 45.47 31.80 54.59
N THR A 405 45.70 30.72 55.35
CA THR A 405 46.88 29.85 55.19
C THR A 405 46.66 28.57 54.36
N MET A 406 45.53 28.42 53.67
CA MET A 406 45.34 27.36 52.66
C MET A 406 44.47 27.87 51.50
N HIS A 407 44.95 27.67 50.27
CA HIS A 407 44.43 28.16 48.99
C HIS A 407 44.59 29.70 48.84
N ASP A 408 45.26 30.24 47.81
CA ASP A 408 45.34 29.75 46.41
C ASP A 408 46.79 29.75 45.80
N PRO A 409 47.15 30.15 44.55
CA PRO A 409 47.86 29.23 43.64
C PRO A 409 49.31 29.62 43.23
N PHE A 410 49.90 28.76 42.38
CA PHE A 410 51.23 28.79 41.73
C PHE A 410 52.00 30.12 41.60
N ASN A 411 53.31 30.04 41.88
CA ASN A 411 54.34 30.89 41.28
C ASN A 411 55.65 30.09 41.03
N GLU A 412 56.41 30.48 40.00
CA GLU A 412 57.85 30.21 39.74
C GLU A 412 58.41 28.75 39.58
N ILE A 413 58.57 28.32 38.31
CA ILE A 413 59.85 28.00 37.59
C ILE A 413 60.94 27.11 38.28
N ASP A 414 61.37 25.98 37.65
CA ASP A 414 62.66 25.88 36.89
C ASP A 414 63.01 24.50 36.20
N SER A 415 63.85 24.56 35.15
CA SER A 415 64.88 23.60 34.63
C SER A 415 64.60 22.16 34.04
N VAL A 416 64.99 21.99 32.75
CA VAL A 416 65.97 20.98 32.17
C VAL A 416 65.58 19.52 31.72
N GLU A 417 65.85 19.27 30.42
CA GLU A 417 66.31 18.06 29.62
C GLU A 417 65.53 16.72 29.37
N THR A 418 65.09 16.59 28.09
CA THR A 418 65.20 15.47 27.09
C THR A 418 64.78 13.99 27.34
N LEU A 419 63.69 13.59 26.63
CA LEU A 419 63.52 12.43 25.70
C LEU A 419 63.69 10.95 26.19
N PRO A 420 63.13 9.92 25.49
CA PRO A 420 62.26 9.93 24.29
C PRO A 420 60.90 9.18 24.41
N VAL A 421 60.07 9.38 23.39
CA VAL A 421 58.89 8.62 22.88
C VAL A 421 58.58 7.24 23.51
N HIS A 422 57.33 7.02 23.96
CA HIS A 422 56.41 6.01 23.40
C HIS A 422 54.94 6.15 23.91
N GLU A 423 54.01 5.64 23.09
CA GLU A 423 52.63 5.18 23.37
C GLU A 423 51.52 6.12 23.93
N VAL A 424 50.59 6.38 23.00
CA VAL A 424 49.16 6.73 23.07
C VAL A 424 48.37 6.25 24.32
N ASP A 425 47.65 7.17 24.97
CA ASP A 425 46.18 7.10 25.13
C ASP A 425 45.57 8.51 25.39
N PRO A 426 44.30 8.82 25.04
CA PRO A 426 43.75 10.18 25.15
C PRO A 426 42.77 10.39 26.32
N VAL A 427 42.44 11.68 26.57
CA VAL A 427 41.38 12.20 27.46
C VAL A 427 41.72 12.29 28.95
N GLN A 428 42.20 13.47 29.36
CA GLN A 428 41.74 14.13 30.59
C GLN A 428 41.31 15.58 30.29
N ASP A 429 40.42 16.10 31.14
CA ASP A 429 39.74 17.38 30.94
C ASP A 429 40.61 18.60 31.30
N PHE A 430 40.27 19.77 30.74
CA PHE A 430 40.73 21.07 31.23
C PHE A 430 39.56 21.97 31.64
N ALA A 431 39.67 22.56 32.83
CA ALA A 431 38.75 23.56 33.39
C ALA A 431 39.39 24.97 33.39
N PRO A 432 38.61 26.06 33.54
CA PRO A 432 39.10 27.42 33.25
C PRO A 432 39.32 28.33 34.48
N PRO A 433 40.17 29.36 34.32
CA PRO A 433 39.99 30.71 34.89
C PRO A 433 40.01 31.80 33.77
N SER A 434 39.64 33.07 33.97
CA SER A 434 38.81 33.74 35.00
C SER A 434 38.30 35.10 34.45
N ASP A 435 37.39 35.74 35.21
CA ASP A 435 36.99 37.17 35.15
C ASP A 435 36.34 37.75 33.86
N SER A 436 36.03 39.05 33.92
CA SER A 436 34.70 39.55 33.53
C SER A 436 34.65 40.91 32.80
N PHE A 437 33.47 41.22 32.25
CA PHE A 437 33.20 42.35 31.34
C PHE A 437 33.45 43.75 31.92
N THR A 438 34.03 44.63 31.10
CA THR A 438 33.43 45.96 30.82
C THR A 438 33.91 46.52 29.47
N ARG A 439 33.23 47.52 28.91
CA ARG A 439 33.55 48.10 27.58
C ARG A 439 34.11 49.53 27.70
N GLY A 440 35.41 49.69 27.51
CA GLY A 440 36.03 50.97 27.17
C GLY A 440 35.87 51.33 25.69
N ARG A 441 36.29 52.55 25.30
CA ARG A 441 36.37 53.02 23.91
C ARG A 441 37.84 53.22 23.50
N LEU A 442 38.03 53.29 22.16
CA LEU A 442 39.19 53.79 21.40
C LEU A 442 40.36 52.84 21.09
N SER A 443 41.09 53.25 20.03
CA SER A 443 42.34 52.72 19.47
C SER A 443 42.37 51.27 18.93
N GLN A 444 42.39 51.17 17.60
CA GLN A 444 43.30 50.27 16.88
C GLN A 444 44.78 50.57 17.27
N PRO A 445 45.76 49.65 17.07
CA PRO A 445 45.79 48.68 15.97
C PRO A 445 46.23 47.24 16.30
N GLU A 446 46.34 46.45 15.23
CA GLU A 446 47.20 45.26 15.02
C GLU A 446 46.88 43.88 15.64
N GLN A 447 46.86 42.90 14.71
CA GLN A 447 47.25 41.48 14.82
C GLN A 447 46.72 40.58 15.96
N ALA A 448 45.73 39.72 15.63
CA ALA A 448 45.73 38.30 16.04
C ALA A 448 44.66 37.46 15.30
N ASN A 449 44.94 36.98 14.08
CA ASN A 449 44.21 35.85 13.50
C ASN A 449 45.02 34.56 13.70
N ALA A 450 44.59 33.72 14.64
CA ALA A 450 45.17 32.39 14.86
C ALA A 450 44.11 31.42 15.40
N VAL A 451 44.01 30.21 14.83
CA VAL A 451 43.15 29.14 15.35
C VAL A 451 44.00 28.25 16.26
N GLY A 452 44.04 28.58 17.55
CA GLY A 452 44.89 27.89 18.53
C GLY A 452 44.43 26.48 18.95
N TYR A 453 43.27 26.01 18.48
CA TYR A 453 42.70 24.72 18.88
C TYR A 453 41.72 24.17 17.84
N GLY A 454 41.75 22.84 17.64
CA GLY A 454 40.77 22.11 16.84
C GLY A 454 40.66 20.68 17.37
N ALA A 455 39.42 20.19 17.56
CA ALA A 455 39.16 18.88 18.15
C ALA A 455 37.92 18.21 17.55
N ALA A 456 37.91 16.88 17.58
CA ALA A 456 36.79 16.03 17.17
C ALA A 456 36.43 15.08 18.32
N SER A 457 35.15 14.74 18.44
CA SER A 457 34.63 13.82 19.45
C SER A 457 33.57 12.88 18.83
N PRO A 458 33.43 11.64 19.35
CA PRO A 458 32.38 10.72 18.90
C PRO A 458 30.99 11.20 19.36
N SER A 459 29.93 10.56 18.87
CA SER A 459 28.56 10.92 19.23
C SER A 459 28.27 10.66 20.73
N CYS A 460 27.90 11.72 21.45
CA CYS A 460 27.57 11.69 22.89
C CYS A 460 26.40 10.75 23.24
N CYS A 461 25.56 10.39 22.27
CA CYS A 461 24.48 9.41 22.45
C CYS A 461 24.99 8.01 22.78
N GLU A 462 26.18 7.61 22.29
CA GLU A 462 26.70 6.25 22.45
C GLU A 462 27.78 6.15 23.55
N TYR A 463 28.59 7.19 23.73
CA TYR A 463 29.65 7.23 24.74
C TYR A 463 29.31 8.22 25.87
N SER A 464 28.82 7.69 27.00
CA SER A 464 28.55 8.48 28.19
C SER A 464 28.69 7.63 29.45
N ARG A 465 29.59 8.02 30.36
CA ARG A 465 29.86 7.32 31.64
C ARG A 465 28.63 7.19 32.55
N LEU A 466 27.60 8.03 32.35
CA LEU A 466 26.33 7.96 33.09
C LEU A 466 25.46 6.73 32.74
N LYS A 467 25.78 5.97 31.69
CA LYS A 467 25.10 4.70 31.35
C LYS A 467 25.70 3.48 32.08
N LEU A 468 26.80 3.64 32.83
CA LEU A 468 27.50 2.58 33.57
C LEU A 468 27.07 2.57 35.05
N ARG A 469 25.76 2.71 35.27
CA ARG A 469 25.13 2.75 36.60
C ARG A 469 23.87 1.91 36.54
N ASP A 470 23.64 1.10 37.58
CA ASP A 470 22.67 0.00 37.54
C ASP A 470 21.19 0.42 37.70
N ASP A 471 20.90 1.72 37.67
CA ASP A 471 19.60 2.32 37.92
C ASP A 471 18.83 2.75 36.64
N ASP A 472 18.03 1.84 36.06
CA ASP A 472 16.96 2.03 35.05
C ASP A 472 17.31 2.90 33.81
N GLY A 473 18.59 3.03 33.50
CA GLY A 473 19.13 3.73 32.35
C GLY A 473 19.13 2.91 31.05
N PRO A 474 19.17 3.56 29.87
CA PRO A 474 19.43 2.85 28.62
C PRO A 474 20.88 2.34 28.62
N LYS A 475 21.02 1.01 28.50
CA LYS A 475 22.27 0.22 28.40
C LYS A 475 23.45 0.98 27.78
N ALA A 476 24.61 0.94 28.45
CA ALA A 476 25.88 1.39 27.88
C ALA A 476 26.24 0.54 26.66
N LEU A 477 26.72 1.18 25.59
CA LEU A 477 27.16 0.45 24.38
C LEU A 477 28.70 0.33 24.29
N ARG A 478 29.41 1.20 25.01
CA ARG A 478 30.86 1.23 25.20
C ARG A 478 31.13 1.59 26.66
N SER A 479 32.24 1.12 27.21
CA SER A 479 32.78 1.55 28.50
C SER A 479 34.23 2.05 28.30
N PRO A 480 34.90 2.64 29.32
CA PRO A 480 36.32 2.99 29.22
C PRO A 480 37.22 1.79 28.92
N GLU A 481 36.84 0.60 29.40
CA GLU A 481 37.60 -0.65 29.24
C GLU A 481 37.24 -1.37 27.92
N HIS A 482 36.06 -1.06 27.35
CA HIS A 482 35.54 -1.64 26.12
C HIS A 482 35.21 -0.55 25.10
N LEU A 483 36.25 0.20 24.70
CA LEU A 483 36.12 1.38 23.84
C LEU A 483 35.51 1.04 22.48
N SER A 484 35.81 -0.13 21.88
CA SER A 484 35.28 -0.55 20.58
C SER A 484 33.83 -1.06 20.63
N GLY A 485 33.28 -1.29 21.83
CA GLY A 485 31.98 -1.90 22.06
C GLY A 485 32.07 -2.92 23.19
N LEU A 486 31.05 -2.98 24.05
CA LEU A 486 30.96 -4.01 25.11
C LEU A 486 30.77 -5.43 24.51
N PRO A 487 31.10 -6.52 25.23
CA PRO A 487 31.03 -7.87 24.65
C PRO A 487 29.61 -8.34 24.30
N ASN A 488 28.59 -7.73 24.93
CA ASN A 488 27.21 -8.21 24.94
C ASN A 488 26.25 -7.26 24.17
N LEU A 489 26.70 -6.69 23.05
CA LEU A 489 25.89 -5.77 22.23
C LEU A 489 24.93 -6.51 21.30
N THR A 490 23.73 -5.95 21.13
CA THR A 490 22.81 -6.39 20.06
C THR A 490 23.28 -5.87 18.69
N PRO A 491 22.82 -6.49 17.58
CA PRO A 491 23.21 -6.12 16.22
C PRO A 491 23.28 -4.62 15.92
N TRP A 492 22.16 -3.94 16.21
CA TRP A 492 21.95 -2.53 15.96
C TRP A 492 22.70 -1.62 16.95
N GLU A 493 22.99 -2.12 18.15
CA GLU A 493 23.86 -1.42 19.11
C GLU A 493 25.32 -1.41 18.64
N LEU A 494 25.84 -2.54 18.14
CA LEU A 494 27.19 -2.64 17.59
C LEU A 494 27.37 -1.78 16.32
N GLN A 495 26.34 -1.73 15.46
CA GLN A 495 26.37 -0.86 14.27
C GLN A 495 26.47 0.63 14.65
N ARG A 496 25.61 1.13 15.57
CA ARG A 496 25.68 2.53 16.05
C ARG A 496 27.03 2.85 16.69
N VAL A 497 27.61 1.86 17.38
CA VAL A 497 28.96 1.89 17.93
C VAL A 497 30.02 2.03 16.82
N GLN A 498 29.92 1.31 15.71
CA GLN A 498 30.85 1.39 14.57
C GLN A 498 30.72 2.72 13.80
N GLU A 499 29.50 3.17 13.51
CA GLU A 499 29.21 4.42 12.78
C GLU A 499 29.75 5.65 13.54
N SER A 500 29.57 5.71 14.87
CA SER A 500 30.08 6.78 15.72
C SER A 500 31.61 6.87 15.71
N PHE A 501 32.30 5.74 15.64
CA PHE A 501 33.76 5.66 15.54
C PHE A 501 34.28 6.04 14.14
N MET A 502 33.58 5.63 13.08
CA MET A 502 33.94 5.99 11.70
C MET A 502 33.88 7.51 11.46
N MET A 503 32.88 8.19 12.03
CA MET A 503 32.82 9.67 12.01
C MET A 503 33.98 10.30 12.79
N LEU A 504 34.29 9.80 13.99
CA LEU A 504 35.42 10.30 14.78
C LEU A 504 36.73 10.17 13.99
N SER A 505 37.00 8.99 13.43
CA SER A 505 38.21 8.71 12.65
C SER A 505 38.39 9.72 11.52
N ARG A 506 37.37 9.93 10.68
CA ARG A 506 37.44 10.87 9.55
C ARG A 506 37.55 12.34 9.97
N CYS A 507 36.93 12.73 11.09
CA CYS A 507 37.10 14.07 11.64
C CYS A 507 38.51 14.28 12.23
N VAL A 508 39.11 13.25 12.84
CA VAL A 508 40.50 13.28 13.31
C VAL A 508 41.47 13.28 12.13
N GLU A 509 41.25 12.51 11.07
CA GLU A 509 42.03 12.58 9.83
C GLU A 509 42.02 14.01 9.24
N VAL A 510 40.84 14.62 9.10
CA VAL A 510 40.72 15.99 8.55
C VAL A 510 41.44 17.02 9.44
N LEU A 511 41.32 16.95 10.77
CA LEU A 511 42.04 17.84 11.67
C LEU A 511 43.56 17.60 11.66
N THR A 512 43.98 16.34 11.58
CA THR A 512 45.39 15.94 11.52
C THR A 512 46.02 16.41 10.21
N LEU A 513 45.33 16.27 9.08
CA LEU A 513 45.77 16.78 7.78
C LEU A 513 45.80 18.32 7.75
N VAL A 514 44.86 19.01 8.40
CA VAL A 514 44.91 20.48 8.55
C VAL A 514 46.10 20.92 9.41
N PHE A 515 46.46 20.16 10.44
CA PHE A 515 47.63 20.42 11.29
C PHE A 515 48.97 20.11 10.58
N GLN A 516 49.03 19.00 9.85
CA GLN A 516 50.23 18.54 9.12
C GLN A 516 50.51 19.34 7.83
N ALA A 517 49.47 19.78 7.11
CA ALA A 517 49.62 20.54 5.87
C ALA A 517 49.76 22.06 6.08
N GLY A 518 49.75 22.53 7.34
CA GLY A 518 50.07 23.91 7.68
C GLY A 518 51.56 24.16 7.51
N LEU A 519 51.96 24.83 6.43
CA LEU A 519 53.36 25.24 6.21
C LEU A 519 53.83 26.10 7.40
N ARG A 520 55.01 25.80 7.94
CA ARG A 520 55.65 26.58 8.99
C ARG A 520 56.80 27.40 8.43
N ASP A 521 57.00 28.59 9.00
CA ASP A 521 58.20 29.39 8.79
C ASP A 521 59.36 28.91 9.68
N ASP A 522 60.55 29.52 9.52
CA ASP A 522 61.77 29.17 10.24
C ASP A 522 61.69 29.47 11.76
N SER A 523 60.67 30.19 12.22
CA SER A 523 60.36 30.38 13.65
C SER A 523 59.43 29.29 14.21
N GLY A 524 58.99 28.35 13.37
CA GLY A 524 58.06 27.28 13.70
C GLY A 524 56.58 27.70 13.72
N ALA A 525 56.26 28.95 13.38
CA ALA A 525 54.89 29.46 13.32
C ALA A 525 54.22 29.11 11.98
N PHE A 526 52.89 29.00 11.96
CA PHE A 526 52.16 28.69 10.72
C PHE A 526 52.07 29.90 9.79
N ALA A 527 52.54 29.76 8.55
CA ALA A 527 52.65 30.84 7.57
C ALA A 527 51.31 31.45 7.13
N SER A 528 50.19 30.77 7.39
CA SER A 528 48.82 31.29 7.19
C SER A 528 48.48 32.53 8.02
N ARG A 529 49.35 32.92 8.95
CA ARG A 529 49.24 34.13 9.78
C ARG A 529 49.44 35.44 9.00
N ALA A 530 50.17 35.40 7.88
CA ALA A 530 50.52 36.59 7.08
C ALA A 530 49.60 36.84 5.87
N THR A 531 49.06 35.77 5.27
CA THR A 531 48.17 35.87 4.09
C THR A 531 46.88 35.11 4.35
N ALA A 532 45.73 35.80 4.25
CA ALA A 532 44.39 35.24 4.49
C ALA A 532 43.87 34.34 3.35
N GLN A 533 44.73 33.46 2.83
CA GLN A 533 44.40 32.46 1.81
C GLN A 533 44.67 31.06 2.38
N TYR A 534 43.63 30.22 2.39
CA TYR A 534 43.82 28.78 2.61
C TYR A 534 44.60 28.20 1.41
N PRO A 535 45.54 27.26 1.61
CA PRO A 535 46.30 26.66 0.51
C PRO A 535 45.37 26.13 -0.58
N GLN A 536 45.67 26.40 -1.85
CA GLN A 536 44.76 26.07 -2.96
C GLN A 536 44.43 24.56 -3.01
N LYS A 537 45.37 23.68 -2.64
CA LYS A 537 45.11 22.24 -2.45
C LYS A 537 44.11 21.94 -1.33
N LEU A 538 44.15 22.65 -0.20
CA LEU A 538 43.19 22.48 0.89
C LEU A 538 41.79 22.98 0.47
N ALA A 539 41.73 24.15 -0.18
CA ALA A 539 40.48 24.66 -0.74
C ALA A 539 39.90 23.71 -1.81
N GLN A 540 40.73 23.15 -2.68
CA GLN A 540 40.32 22.17 -3.70
C GLN A 540 39.90 20.83 -3.09
N LEU A 541 40.58 20.32 -2.05
CA LEU A 541 40.18 19.09 -1.36
C LEU A 541 38.87 19.27 -0.58
N PHE A 542 38.69 20.43 0.08
CA PHE A 542 37.43 20.77 0.73
C PHE A 542 36.31 20.95 -0.30
N ALA A 543 36.60 21.56 -1.45
CA ALA A 543 35.68 21.63 -2.58
C ALA A 543 35.37 20.23 -3.13
N ASN A 544 36.32 19.32 -3.25
CA ASN A 544 36.08 17.96 -3.74
C ASN A 544 35.29 17.09 -2.74
N LEU A 545 35.44 17.33 -1.43
CA LEU A 545 34.65 16.68 -0.37
C LEU A 545 33.23 17.24 -0.24
N VAL A 546 33.03 18.53 -0.54
CA VAL A 546 31.75 19.23 -0.40
C VAL A 546 31.01 19.35 -1.75
N ALA A 547 31.67 19.17 -2.89
CA ALA A 547 31.04 19.16 -4.20
C ALA A 547 29.97 18.07 -4.32
N PRO A 548 30.16 16.79 -3.90
CA PRO A 548 29.07 15.81 -3.86
C PRO A 548 27.89 16.15 -2.93
N LEU A 549 27.98 17.25 -2.16
CA LEU A 549 26.95 17.77 -1.25
C LEU A 549 26.35 19.12 -1.72
N LEU A 550 26.86 19.69 -2.82
CA LEU A 550 26.42 20.97 -3.42
C LEU A 550 26.09 20.83 -4.92
N ASP A 551 26.82 19.97 -5.62
CA ASP A 551 26.51 19.50 -6.96
C ASP A 551 25.37 18.50 -6.89
N THR A 552 24.16 19.00 -7.15
CA THR A 552 23.00 18.14 -7.21
C THR A 552 22.89 17.39 -8.54
N SER A 553 23.77 17.60 -9.54
CA SER A 553 23.69 16.88 -10.83
C SER A 553 23.91 15.36 -10.72
N ALA A 554 24.56 14.89 -9.63
CA ALA A 554 24.75 13.47 -9.36
C ALA A 554 23.52 12.75 -8.76
N LEU A 555 22.53 13.47 -8.18
CA LEU A 555 21.41 12.86 -7.45
C LEU A 555 20.05 13.60 -7.54
N ASP A 556 20.00 14.91 -7.79
CA ASP A 556 18.76 15.59 -8.22
C ASP A 556 18.51 15.26 -9.69
N LEU A 557 17.72 14.23 -9.89
CA LEU A 557 17.10 13.91 -11.16
C LEU A 557 16.26 15.10 -11.62
N GLN A 558 16.65 15.74 -12.72
CA GLN A 558 15.72 16.61 -13.42
C GLN A 558 14.53 15.77 -13.88
N TRP A 559 13.34 16.38 -14.00
CA TRP A 559 12.16 15.64 -14.45
C TRP A 559 12.35 15.07 -15.88
N SER A 560 13.15 15.74 -16.70
CA SER A 560 13.66 15.28 -18.01
C SER A 560 14.63 14.09 -17.94
N SER A 561 15.26 13.84 -16.78
CA SER A 561 16.15 12.70 -16.54
C SER A 561 15.42 11.47 -16.00
N LEU A 562 14.11 11.57 -15.72
CA LEU A 562 13.30 10.45 -15.20
C LEU A 562 13.24 9.29 -16.19
N ASP A 563 13.06 9.59 -17.48
CA ASP A 563 13.01 8.60 -18.56
C ASP A 563 14.34 7.83 -18.65
N ALA A 564 15.48 8.52 -18.47
CA ALA A 564 16.81 7.91 -18.51
C ALA A 564 17.10 6.95 -17.35
N LEU A 565 16.40 7.08 -16.21
CA LEU A 565 16.46 6.10 -15.11
C LEU A 565 15.56 4.89 -15.32
N MET A 566 14.51 4.99 -16.13
CA MET A 566 13.58 3.89 -16.31
C MET A 566 14.30 2.75 -17.04
N PRO A 567 14.40 1.54 -16.45
CA PRO A 567 15.22 0.48 -17.04
C PRO A 567 14.67 0.12 -18.42
N THR A 568 15.53 0.27 -19.43
CA THR A 568 15.26 -0.13 -20.80
C THR A 568 15.27 -1.64 -20.87
N LYS A 569 14.20 -2.23 -21.41
CA LYS A 569 14.20 -3.66 -21.70
C LYS A 569 15.00 -3.92 -22.98
N HIS A 570 16.04 -4.73 -22.92
CA HIS A 570 16.85 -5.06 -24.08
C HIS A 570 16.09 -6.02 -25.02
N LEU A 571 16.46 -6.02 -26.30
CA LEU A 571 15.77 -6.75 -27.36
C LEU A 571 15.65 -8.25 -27.05
N SER A 572 16.74 -8.86 -26.58
CA SER A 572 16.83 -10.26 -26.17
C SER A 572 16.52 -10.52 -24.69
N GLU A 573 16.00 -9.53 -23.95
CA GLU A 573 15.78 -9.67 -22.50
C GLU A 573 14.49 -10.43 -22.17
N TYR A 574 14.59 -11.38 -21.24
CA TYR A 574 13.43 -12.08 -20.71
C TYR A 574 12.58 -11.16 -19.79
N PRO A 575 11.26 -11.39 -19.68
CA PRO A 575 10.51 -12.44 -20.36
C PRO A 575 10.03 -12.01 -21.75
N PHE A 576 9.65 -13.01 -22.54
CA PHE A 576 8.95 -12.85 -23.81
C PHE A 576 7.47 -13.20 -23.62
N ALA A 577 6.59 -12.48 -24.29
CA ALA A 577 5.19 -12.88 -24.46
C ALA A 577 5.11 -13.93 -25.58
N GLN A 578 4.14 -14.85 -25.49
CA GLN A 578 4.02 -15.97 -26.43
C GLN A 578 2.61 -16.17 -26.96
N ILE A 579 1.61 -15.54 -26.34
CA ILE A 579 0.20 -15.68 -26.74
C ILE A 579 -0.43 -14.29 -26.82
N ASP A 580 -0.82 -13.90 -28.02
CA ASP A 580 -1.60 -12.70 -28.30
C ASP A 580 -3.09 -13.00 -28.58
N GLY A 581 -3.40 -14.19 -29.10
CA GLY A 581 -4.73 -14.58 -29.58
C GLY A 581 -4.81 -14.73 -31.11
N GLY A 582 -3.76 -14.37 -31.84
CA GLY A 582 -3.63 -14.47 -33.31
C GLY A 582 -3.15 -15.82 -33.82
N GLY A 583 -2.84 -16.77 -32.93
CA GLY A 583 -2.32 -18.11 -33.28
C GLY A 583 -0.79 -18.18 -33.31
N ALA A 584 -0.25 -19.36 -33.64
CA ALA A 584 1.18 -19.66 -33.55
C ALA A 584 2.08 -18.82 -34.49
N PHE A 585 1.50 -18.22 -35.53
CA PHE A 585 2.16 -17.35 -36.50
C PHE A 585 1.86 -15.86 -36.25
N SER A 586 1.51 -15.51 -35.01
CA SER A 586 1.29 -14.14 -34.55
C SER A 586 2.19 -13.85 -33.35
N HIS A 587 2.69 -12.63 -33.26
CA HIS A 587 3.65 -12.23 -32.24
C HIS A 587 3.14 -11.06 -31.38
N PRO A 588 2.95 -11.24 -30.05
CA PRO A 588 2.41 -10.22 -29.15
C PRO A 588 3.24 -8.94 -29.01
N ASP A 589 4.52 -8.97 -29.40
CA ASP A 589 5.49 -7.91 -29.10
C ASP A 589 6.39 -7.63 -30.32
N TRP A 590 6.04 -6.58 -31.06
CA TRP A 590 6.72 -6.10 -32.27
C TRP A 590 7.89 -5.14 -31.97
N SER A 591 8.29 -5.01 -30.70
CA SER A 591 9.53 -4.31 -30.32
C SER A 591 10.79 -5.18 -30.40
N GLN A 592 10.65 -6.44 -30.82
CA GLN A 592 11.77 -7.38 -30.98
C GLN A 592 12.53 -7.20 -32.31
N ASP A 593 13.84 -7.51 -32.26
CA ASP A 593 14.80 -7.26 -33.35
C ASP A 593 14.84 -8.41 -34.38
N ASN A 594 14.50 -9.62 -33.96
CA ASN A 594 14.62 -10.86 -34.73
C ASN A 594 13.45 -11.10 -35.72
N ARG A 595 12.68 -10.06 -36.06
CA ARG A 595 11.55 -10.13 -36.99
C ARG A 595 12.00 -10.62 -38.37
N GLN A 596 11.38 -11.68 -38.86
CA GLN A 596 11.64 -12.31 -40.16
C GLN A 596 10.51 -12.04 -41.18
N GLU A 597 9.47 -11.34 -40.76
CA GLU A 597 8.27 -11.05 -41.52
C GLU A 597 8.56 -10.09 -42.69
N HIS A 598 7.83 -10.23 -43.79
CA HIS A 598 7.91 -9.29 -44.90
C HIS A 598 6.95 -8.09 -44.72
N ASP A 599 7.42 -6.89 -45.09
CA ASP A 599 6.69 -5.63 -44.94
C ASP A 599 5.68 -5.41 -46.09
N TRP A 600 4.76 -6.36 -46.28
CA TRP A 600 3.77 -6.39 -47.36
C TRP A 600 2.99 -5.08 -47.52
N PHE A 601 2.66 -4.41 -46.42
CA PHE A 601 1.84 -3.19 -46.43
C PHE A 601 2.64 -1.89 -46.46
N LYS A 602 3.96 -1.93 -46.70
CA LYS A 602 4.84 -0.74 -46.66
C LYS A 602 4.32 0.45 -47.46
N MET A 603 3.92 0.24 -48.72
CA MET A 603 3.43 1.30 -49.60
C MET A 603 2.08 1.86 -49.12
N LEU A 604 1.10 0.96 -48.87
CA LEU A 604 -0.24 1.33 -48.40
C LEU A 604 -0.18 2.10 -47.07
N ARG A 605 0.53 1.56 -46.08
CA ARG A 605 0.77 2.19 -44.77
C ARG A 605 1.42 3.56 -44.92
N THR A 606 2.38 3.73 -45.83
CA THR A 606 3.05 5.02 -46.04
C THR A 606 2.09 6.06 -46.63
N SER A 607 1.27 5.69 -47.63
CA SER A 607 0.26 6.61 -48.19
C SER A 607 -0.76 7.00 -47.12
N TRP A 608 -1.33 6.02 -46.43
CA TRP A 608 -2.34 6.22 -45.39
C TRP A 608 -1.80 7.04 -44.20
N MET A 609 -0.60 6.76 -43.70
CA MET A 609 0.00 7.55 -42.62
C MET A 609 0.26 9.00 -43.03
N ASN A 610 0.78 9.24 -44.24
CA ASN A 610 0.97 10.59 -44.76
C ASN A 610 -0.37 11.35 -44.82
N ARG A 611 -1.42 10.70 -45.33
CA ARG A 611 -2.77 11.26 -45.42
C ARG A 611 -3.37 11.62 -44.05
N ILE A 612 -3.27 10.71 -43.08
CA ILE A 612 -3.72 10.92 -41.70
C ILE A 612 -3.02 12.14 -41.07
N ILE A 613 -1.72 12.31 -41.35
CA ILE A 613 -0.90 13.43 -40.83
C ILE A 613 -1.22 14.76 -41.54
N SER A 614 -1.51 14.77 -42.84
CA SER A 614 -1.88 15.99 -43.56
C SER A 614 -3.30 16.46 -43.23
N GLU A 615 -4.26 15.53 -43.18
CA GLU A 615 -5.70 15.81 -42.97
C GLU A 615 -6.09 15.87 -41.48
N ARG A 616 -5.14 15.60 -40.57
CA ARG A 616 -5.31 15.60 -39.10
C ARG A 616 -6.37 14.64 -38.56
N LEU A 617 -6.52 13.50 -39.21
CA LEU A 617 -7.44 12.44 -38.78
C LEU A 617 -7.00 11.81 -37.44
N ASP A 618 -5.74 12.00 -37.03
CA ASP A 618 -5.22 11.73 -35.69
C ASP A 618 -5.99 12.48 -34.59
N LYS A 619 -6.25 13.77 -34.81
CA LYS A 619 -6.99 14.64 -33.89
C LYS A 619 -8.48 14.37 -33.90
N ILE A 620 -9.03 14.00 -35.06
CA ILE A 620 -10.46 13.66 -35.19
C ILE A 620 -10.77 12.41 -34.35
N LEU A 621 -9.96 11.34 -34.44
CA LEU A 621 -10.14 10.16 -33.59
C LEU A 621 -9.98 10.47 -32.10
N LEU A 622 -8.97 11.27 -31.71
CA LEU A 622 -8.79 11.72 -30.33
C LEU A 622 -10.02 12.45 -29.78
N ALA A 623 -10.57 13.40 -30.55
CA ALA A 623 -11.79 14.12 -30.18
C ALA A 623 -13.02 13.21 -30.12
N HIS A 624 -13.14 12.28 -31.08
CA HIS A 624 -14.22 11.30 -31.12
C HIS A 624 -14.22 10.40 -29.88
N VAL A 625 -13.07 9.78 -29.54
CA VAL A 625 -12.92 8.94 -28.35
C VAL A 625 -13.20 9.73 -27.07
N ALA A 626 -12.72 10.99 -26.97
CA ALA A 626 -13.03 11.86 -25.85
C ALA A 626 -14.53 12.22 -25.72
N SER A 627 -15.30 12.19 -26.81
CA SER A 627 -16.74 12.46 -26.80
C SER A 627 -17.62 11.25 -26.43
N GLY A 628 -17.09 10.02 -26.48
CA GLY A 628 -17.86 8.79 -26.20
C GLY A 628 -18.95 8.46 -27.23
N ASN A 629 -18.84 9.00 -28.45
CA ASN A 629 -19.82 8.87 -29.53
C ASN A 629 -20.00 7.39 -29.97
N PRO A 630 -21.24 6.88 -30.14
CA PRO A 630 -21.49 5.50 -30.59
C PRO A 630 -21.38 5.26 -32.11
N SER A 631 -21.42 6.32 -32.92
CA SER A 631 -21.29 6.30 -34.38
C SER A 631 -19.83 6.12 -34.83
N PRO A 632 -19.54 5.84 -36.11
CA PRO A 632 -18.16 5.79 -36.61
C PRO A 632 -17.44 7.15 -36.58
N PRO A 633 -16.09 7.19 -36.45
CA PRO A 633 -15.32 8.44 -36.41
C PRO A 633 -15.17 9.17 -37.74
N PHE A 634 -15.19 8.48 -38.88
CA PHE A 634 -14.95 9.07 -40.22
C PHE A 634 -16.16 8.92 -41.15
N SER A 635 -16.38 9.92 -42.02
CA SER A 635 -17.42 9.88 -43.07
C SER A 635 -16.94 9.07 -44.29
N MET A 636 -17.86 8.61 -45.15
CA MET A 636 -17.47 7.93 -46.39
C MET A 636 -16.62 8.82 -47.30
N GLU A 637 -16.91 10.12 -47.37
CA GLU A 637 -16.08 11.12 -48.08
C GLU A 637 -14.63 11.17 -47.56
N THR A 638 -14.44 10.98 -46.25
CA THR A 638 -13.11 10.91 -45.63
C THR A 638 -12.41 9.59 -45.97
N LEU A 639 -13.17 8.51 -46.21
CA LEU A 639 -12.66 7.16 -46.44
C LEU A 639 -12.37 6.84 -47.91
N THR A 640 -13.07 7.48 -48.87
CA THR A 640 -12.86 7.24 -50.31
C THR A 640 -11.38 7.30 -50.72
N PRO A 641 -10.57 8.31 -50.33
CA PRO A 641 -9.16 8.35 -50.74
C PRO A 641 -8.31 7.21 -50.15
N PHE A 642 -8.72 6.61 -49.04
CA PHE A 642 -8.08 5.43 -48.45
C PHE A 642 -8.53 4.15 -49.17
N LYS A 643 -9.79 4.08 -49.62
CA LYS A 643 -10.32 3.03 -50.49
C LYS A 643 -9.55 2.98 -51.80
N ASP A 644 -9.42 4.11 -52.49
CA ASP A 644 -8.70 4.21 -53.76
C ASP A 644 -7.22 3.78 -53.63
N ASP A 645 -6.58 4.07 -52.49
CA ASP A 645 -5.20 3.67 -52.22
C ASP A 645 -5.09 2.16 -51.94
N LEU A 646 -6.11 1.53 -51.35
CA LEU A 646 -6.18 0.08 -51.15
C LEU A 646 -6.48 -0.66 -52.46
N GLU A 647 -7.35 -0.13 -53.32
CA GLU A 647 -7.64 -0.70 -54.64
C GLU A 647 -6.36 -0.80 -55.48
N LYS A 648 -5.63 0.32 -55.64
CA LYS A 648 -4.33 0.35 -56.33
C LYS A 648 -3.29 -0.58 -55.70
N PHE A 649 -3.32 -0.74 -54.38
CA PHE A 649 -2.42 -1.66 -53.67
C PHE A 649 -2.71 -3.12 -54.01
N LEU A 650 -3.98 -3.53 -54.09
CA LEU A 650 -4.38 -4.87 -54.50
C LEU A 650 -4.03 -5.13 -55.97
N GLU A 651 -4.34 -4.17 -56.86
CA GLU A 651 -4.00 -4.25 -58.29
C GLU A 651 -2.49 -4.41 -58.51
N ALA A 652 -1.67 -3.67 -57.77
CA ALA A 652 -0.21 -3.78 -57.81
C ALA A 652 0.34 -5.15 -57.34
N HIS A 653 -0.47 -5.93 -56.63
CA HIS A 653 -0.16 -7.33 -56.24
C HIS A 653 -0.89 -8.36 -57.12
N GLY A 654 -1.52 -7.95 -58.23
CA GLY A 654 -2.23 -8.85 -59.15
C GLY A 654 -3.62 -9.28 -58.68
N HIS A 655 -4.22 -8.57 -57.72
CA HIS A 655 -5.56 -8.85 -57.21
C HIS A 655 -6.57 -7.80 -57.69
N THR A 656 -7.62 -8.22 -58.40
CA THR A 656 -8.76 -7.36 -58.71
C THR A 656 -9.51 -7.00 -57.42
N PRO A 657 -9.74 -5.70 -57.10
CA PRO A 657 -10.53 -5.31 -55.95
C PRO A 657 -12.00 -5.74 -56.11
N ASP A 658 -12.53 -6.41 -55.09
CA ASP A 658 -13.92 -6.87 -55.06
C ASP A 658 -14.54 -6.48 -53.71
N TRP A 659 -15.46 -5.52 -53.78
CA TRP A 659 -16.18 -4.96 -52.64
C TRP A 659 -17.58 -5.56 -52.46
N SER A 660 -17.86 -6.70 -53.08
CA SER A 660 -19.12 -7.41 -52.85
C SER A 660 -19.29 -7.81 -51.37
N VAL A 661 -20.55 -7.87 -50.95
CA VAL A 661 -20.97 -8.14 -49.57
C VAL A 661 -21.92 -9.33 -49.62
N ARG A 662 -21.55 -10.44 -48.98
CA ARG A 662 -22.41 -11.64 -48.90
C ARG A 662 -23.66 -11.31 -48.08
N GLN A 663 -24.82 -11.80 -48.50
CA GLN A 663 -26.07 -11.60 -47.76
C GLN A 663 -25.93 -12.03 -46.28
N HIS A 664 -26.38 -11.17 -45.36
CA HIS A 664 -26.24 -11.31 -43.90
C HIS A 664 -24.79 -11.27 -43.33
N GLN A 665 -23.77 -11.08 -44.16
CA GLN A 665 -22.37 -10.89 -43.76
C GLN A 665 -21.94 -9.44 -44.08
N PRO A 666 -21.83 -8.51 -43.11
CA PRO A 666 -21.44 -7.13 -43.41
C PRO A 666 -19.99 -6.98 -43.87
N ILE A 667 -19.08 -7.87 -43.47
CA ILE A 667 -17.64 -7.67 -43.70
C ILE A 667 -17.29 -7.90 -45.17
N HIS A 668 -16.46 -7.02 -45.76
CA HIS A 668 -15.90 -7.17 -47.11
C HIS A 668 -14.87 -8.31 -47.20
N LEU A 669 -15.36 -9.55 -47.16
CA LEU A 669 -14.55 -10.78 -47.13
C LEU A 669 -13.64 -10.94 -48.36
N HIS A 670 -14.04 -10.48 -49.54
CA HIS A 670 -13.26 -10.60 -50.78
C HIS A 670 -11.96 -9.77 -50.72
N ILE A 671 -12.02 -8.57 -50.12
CA ILE A 671 -10.84 -7.75 -49.83
C ILE A 671 -9.95 -8.42 -48.77
N LEU A 672 -10.52 -8.94 -47.68
CA LEU A 672 -9.76 -9.69 -46.66
C LEU A 672 -9.06 -10.93 -47.24
N HIS A 673 -9.71 -11.66 -48.14
CA HIS A 673 -9.15 -12.84 -48.82
C HIS A 673 -7.98 -12.46 -49.75
N SER A 674 -8.02 -11.28 -50.37
CA SER A 674 -6.91 -10.76 -51.17
C SER A 674 -5.73 -10.35 -50.28
N LEU A 675 -5.98 -9.65 -49.17
CA LEU A 675 -4.96 -9.32 -48.18
C LEU A 675 -4.33 -10.58 -47.54
N GLN A 676 -5.13 -11.60 -47.25
CA GLN A 676 -4.67 -12.89 -46.72
C GLN A 676 -3.69 -13.59 -47.68
N LYS A 677 -3.99 -13.58 -48.98
CA LYS A 677 -3.14 -14.13 -50.04
C LYS A 677 -1.83 -13.36 -50.19
N ILE A 678 -1.88 -12.03 -50.19
CA ILE A 678 -0.69 -11.15 -50.24
C ILE A 678 0.23 -11.42 -49.04
N MET A 679 -0.33 -11.59 -47.84
CA MET A 679 0.46 -11.91 -46.64
C MET A 679 1.06 -13.32 -46.60
N HIS A 680 0.63 -14.21 -47.50
CA HIS A 680 0.90 -15.66 -47.46
C HIS A 680 0.51 -16.30 -46.12
N ASP A 681 -0.64 -15.88 -45.60
CA ASP A 681 -1.16 -16.30 -44.30
C ASP A 681 -1.53 -17.79 -44.25
N VAL A 682 -1.21 -18.44 -43.12
CA VAL A 682 -1.32 -19.90 -42.95
C VAL A 682 -2.77 -20.39 -42.87
N ASP A 683 -3.73 -19.56 -42.45
CA ASP A 683 -5.14 -19.98 -42.24
C ASP A 683 -5.96 -19.94 -43.55
N PHE A 684 -5.41 -20.48 -44.64
CA PHE A 684 -5.93 -20.33 -46.01
C PHE A 684 -7.32 -20.92 -46.24
N THR A 685 -7.82 -21.80 -45.36
CA THR A 685 -9.17 -22.38 -45.46
C THR A 685 -10.25 -21.45 -44.88
N LEU A 686 -9.88 -20.45 -44.07
CA LEU A 686 -10.82 -19.59 -43.35
C LEU A 686 -11.72 -18.75 -44.28
N LEU A 687 -11.13 -17.97 -45.17
CA LEU A 687 -11.90 -17.06 -46.03
C LEU A 687 -12.81 -17.80 -47.02
N PRO A 688 -12.39 -18.90 -47.68
CA PRO A 688 -13.30 -19.77 -48.40
C PRO A 688 -14.52 -20.22 -47.58
N SER A 689 -14.33 -20.73 -46.36
CA SER A 689 -15.47 -21.14 -45.50
C SER A 689 -16.35 -19.97 -45.06
N LEU A 690 -15.80 -18.76 -44.84
CA LEU A 690 -16.60 -17.57 -44.55
C LEU A 690 -17.41 -17.07 -45.75
N LEU A 691 -16.91 -17.32 -46.98
CA LEU A 691 -17.57 -16.97 -48.23
C LEU A 691 -18.66 -17.98 -48.64
N GLU A 692 -18.48 -19.28 -48.35
CA GLU A 692 -19.49 -20.33 -48.53
C GLU A 692 -20.59 -20.26 -47.44
N GLY A 693 -20.21 -19.90 -46.21
CA GLY A 693 -21.02 -20.06 -45.00
C GLY A 693 -20.47 -21.21 -44.17
N VAL A 694 -20.22 -20.97 -42.88
CA VAL A 694 -19.42 -21.90 -42.09
C VAL A 694 -20.20 -23.14 -41.65
N ARG A 695 -19.57 -24.31 -41.76
CA ARG A 695 -20.06 -25.56 -41.18
C ARG A 695 -19.91 -25.54 -39.66
N ASN A 696 -20.83 -26.20 -38.95
CA ASN A 696 -20.89 -26.24 -37.49
C ASN A 696 -20.07 -27.39 -36.86
N GLY A 697 -19.56 -28.32 -37.69
CA GLY A 697 -18.74 -29.46 -37.28
C GLY A 697 -19.52 -30.76 -36.98
N PHE A 698 -20.83 -30.80 -37.22
CA PHE A 698 -21.68 -31.96 -36.93
C PHE A 698 -21.54 -33.08 -37.96
N SER A 699 -21.71 -32.75 -39.24
CA SER A 699 -21.72 -33.69 -40.37
C SER A 699 -20.30 -34.11 -40.75
N GLU A 700 -19.42 -33.12 -40.84
CA GLU A 700 -18.00 -33.25 -41.15
C GLU A 700 -17.18 -32.43 -40.14
N ALA A 701 -15.89 -32.76 -39.99
CA ALA A 701 -15.00 -31.98 -39.14
C ALA A 701 -14.77 -30.57 -39.71
N ILE A 702 -14.76 -29.55 -38.84
CA ILE A 702 -14.38 -28.19 -39.25
C ILE A 702 -12.96 -28.23 -39.83
N PRO A 703 -12.68 -27.63 -41.01
CA PRO A 703 -11.33 -27.60 -41.58
C PRO A 703 -10.31 -27.01 -40.58
N PRO A 704 -9.17 -27.68 -40.33
CA PRO A 704 -8.14 -27.16 -39.46
C PRO A 704 -7.54 -25.86 -40.02
N SER A 705 -7.07 -25.01 -39.11
CA SER A 705 -6.46 -23.72 -39.42
C SER A 705 -4.93 -23.77 -39.51
N GLY A 706 -4.31 -24.78 -38.88
CA GLY A 706 -2.85 -24.88 -38.72
C GLY A 706 -2.24 -23.86 -37.75
N ILE A 707 -2.98 -22.81 -37.36
CA ILE A 707 -2.51 -21.73 -36.49
C ILE A 707 -2.77 -21.97 -35.00
N PHE A 708 -3.54 -23.01 -34.64
CA PHE A 708 -3.91 -23.32 -33.25
C PHE A 708 -3.50 -24.75 -32.86
N PRO A 709 -3.14 -25.00 -31.58
CA PRO A 709 -2.83 -26.35 -31.11
C PRO A 709 -3.96 -27.35 -31.36
N PRO A 710 -3.65 -28.61 -31.73
CA PRO A 710 -4.65 -29.66 -31.92
C PRO A 710 -5.37 -29.98 -30.61
N LYS A 711 -6.62 -30.44 -30.72
CA LYS A 711 -7.49 -30.78 -29.60
C LYS A 711 -7.66 -32.30 -29.52
N GLU A 712 -7.22 -32.89 -28.42
CA GLU A 712 -7.50 -34.31 -28.12
C GLU A 712 -9.02 -34.56 -28.07
N ARG A 713 -9.46 -35.66 -28.69
CA ARG A 713 -10.86 -36.10 -28.66
C ARG A 713 -11.12 -36.81 -27.33
N THR A 714 -12.26 -36.51 -26.71
CA THR A 714 -12.75 -37.27 -25.56
C THR A 714 -13.72 -38.34 -26.05
N ASP A 715 -13.47 -39.61 -25.70
CA ASP A 715 -14.25 -40.78 -26.13
C ASP A 715 -15.60 -40.94 -25.38
N ILE A 716 -16.29 -39.82 -25.17
CA ILE A 716 -17.63 -39.79 -24.57
C ILE A 716 -18.65 -39.86 -25.70
N GLU A 717 -19.50 -40.87 -25.70
CA GLU A 717 -20.63 -40.96 -26.63
C GLU A 717 -21.55 -39.74 -26.45
N PRO A 718 -21.80 -38.93 -27.50
CA PRO A 718 -22.58 -37.71 -27.36
C PRO A 718 -24.09 -37.99 -27.47
N ASP A 719 -24.86 -37.37 -26.57
CA ASP A 719 -26.33 -37.46 -26.50
C ASP A 719 -26.99 -37.32 -27.89
N PRO A 720 -28.11 -38.03 -28.16
CA PRO A 720 -28.87 -37.91 -29.40
C PRO A 720 -29.31 -36.46 -29.67
N LEU A 721 -29.44 -36.10 -30.94
CA LEU A 721 -30.12 -34.84 -31.28
C LEU A 721 -31.57 -34.89 -30.79
N SER A 722 -32.05 -33.78 -30.26
CA SER A 722 -33.40 -33.64 -29.71
C SER A 722 -33.97 -32.24 -29.94
N ALA A 723 -35.28 -32.14 -29.92
CA ALA A 723 -36.01 -30.87 -30.02
C ALA A 723 -36.68 -30.52 -28.68
N HIS A 724 -36.27 -29.43 -28.04
CA HIS A 724 -36.85 -28.93 -26.80
C HIS A 724 -37.77 -27.73 -27.06
N LEU A 725 -39.09 -27.96 -27.04
CA LEU A 725 -40.08 -26.91 -27.32
C LEU A 725 -40.37 -25.96 -26.13
N SER A 726 -39.87 -26.27 -24.94
CA SER A 726 -39.97 -25.44 -23.72
C SER A 726 -38.62 -24.83 -23.36
N ASN A 727 -38.56 -23.62 -22.81
CA ASN A 727 -37.28 -22.96 -22.51
C ASN A 727 -36.78 -23.24 -21.09
N TRP A 728 -35.72 -22.53 -20.68
CA TRP A 728 -35.34 -22.44 -19.28
C TRP A 728 -36.21 -21.40 -18.57
N GLN A 729 -36.60 -21.67 -17.31
CA GLN A 729 -37.41 -20.78 -16.46
C GLN A 729 -36.95 -19.30 -16.49
N SER A 730 -35.65 -19.05 -16.58
CA SER A 730 -35.07 -17.70 -16.71
C SER A 730 -35.57 -16.86 -17.91
N ALA A 731 -36.08 -17.52 -18.96
CA ALA A 731 -36.66 -16.91 -20.15
C ALA A 731 -38.19 -16.77 -20.01
N GLU A 732 -38.86 -17.84 -19.57
CA GLU A 732 -40.32 -17.85 -19.33
C GLU A 732 -40.74 -16.82 -18.25
N GLU A 733 -39.85 -16.48 -17.31
CA GLU A 733 -40.07 -15.45 -16.27
C GLU A 733 -39.86 -14.00 -16.77
N ASP A 734 -39.36 -13.79 -17.98
CA ASP A 734 -39.06 -12.46 -18.53
C ASP A 734 -39.41 -12.38 -20.02
N LEU A 735 -40.68 -12.69 -20.30
CA LEU A 735 -41.26 -12.63 -21.64
C LEU A 735 -41.01 -11.30 -22.37
N PRO A 736 -41.07 -10.10 -21.73
CA PRO A 736 -40.74 -8.84 -22.39
C PRO A 736 -39.30 -8.83 -22.94
N LEU A 737 -38.32 -9.22 -22.14
CA LEU A 737 -36.91 -9.30 -22.55
C LEU A 737 -36.68 -10.37 -23.63
N THR A 738 -37.40 -11.49 -23.61
CA THR A 738 -37.31 -12.48 -24.69
C THR A 738 -38.01 -12.02 -25.98
N ARG A 739 -38.92 -11.04 -25.92
CA ARG A 739 -39.54 -10.42 -27.10
C ARG A 739 -38.67 -9.32 -27.74
N GLU A 740 -37.61 -8.85 -27.05
CA GLU A 740 -36.54 -8.03 -27.68
C GLU A 740 -35.80 -8.77 -28.82
N LEU A 741 -36.11 -10.06 -29.06
CA LEU A 741 -35.71 -10.81 -30.26
C LEU A 741 -36.15 -10.17 -31.59
N GLU A 742 -37.21 -9.35 -31.63
CA GLU A 742 -37.61 -8.60 -32.84
C GLU A 742 -36.42 -7.81 -33.42
N GLU A 743 -35.65 -7.15 -32.56
CA GLU A 743 -34.46 -6.39 -32.96
C GLU A 743 -33.38 -7.28 -33.59
N GLU A 744 -33.32 -8.59 -33.28
CA GLU A 744 -32.37 -9.53 -33.88
C GLU A 744 -32.91 -10.23 -35.15
N ILE A 745 -34.23 -10.30 -35.32
CA ILE A 745 -34.90 -10.69 -36.58
C ILE A 745 -34.64 -9.62 -37.64
N ASP A 746 -34.81 -8.34 -37.31
CA ASP A 746 -34.54 -7.21 -38.20
C ASP A 746 -33.07 -7.17 -38.67
N LYS A 747 -32.14 -7.62 -37.81
CA LYS A 747 -30.71 -7.77 -38.14
C LYS A 747 -30.41 -9.03 -38.96
N GLY A 748 -31.42 -9.87 -39.24
CA GLY A 748 -31.32 -11.09 -40.03
C GLY A 748 -30.50 -12.22 -39.39
N TRP A 749 -30.34 -12.22 -38.06
CA TRP A 749 -29.49 -13.21 -37.36
C TRP A 749 -30.15 -14.58 -37.21
N PHE A 750 -31.47 -14.62 -37.12
CA PHE A 750 -32.29 -15.82 -37.21
C PHE A 750 -33.61 -15.47 -37.92
N PHE A 751 -34.42 -16.48 -38.22
CA PHE A 751 -35.72 -16.31 -38.87
C PHE A 751 -36.77 -17.21 -38.24
N SER A 752 -38.03 -16.79 -38.31
CA SER A 752 -39.19 -17.57 -37.89
C SER A 752 -39.53 -18.62 -38.96
N TYR A 753 -39.51 -19.89 -38.58
CA TYR A 753 -39.81 -21.01 -39.48
C TYR A 753 -41.32 -21.22 -39.58
N GLN A 754 -41.88 -21.18 -40.79
CA GLN A 754 -43.35 -21.15 -40.98
C GLN A 754 -44.02 -22.54 -41.00
N GLY A 755 -43.24 -23.62 -41.02
CA GLY A 755 -43.72 -24.99 -41.02
C GLY A 755 -43.63 -25.69 -39.66
N SER A 756 -44.02 -26.96 -39.63
CA SER A 756 -43.92 -27.84 -38.46
C SER A 756 -42.49 -28.34 -38.19
N LEU A 757 -42.29 -29.02 -37.06
CA LEU A 757 -41.01 -29.66 -36.74
C LEU A 757 -40.69 -30.82 -37.72
N GLU A 758 -41.73 -31.53 -38.17
CA GLU A 758 -41.66 -32.63 -39.12
C GLU A 758 -41.36 -32.13 -40.55
N GLU A 759 -41.84 -30.94 -40.91
CA GLU A 759 -41.50 -30.26 -42.17
C GLU A 759 -40.04 -29.77 -42.14
N ALA A 760 -39.60 -29.17 -41.03
CA ALA A 760 -38.20 -28.81 -40.84
C ALA A 760 -37.26 -30.03 -40.92
N GLN A 761 -37.67 -31.20 -40.39
CA GLN A 761 -36.91 -32.45 -40.49
C GLN A 761 -36.82 -33.01 -41.93
N GLN A 762 -37.70 -32.59 -42.83
CA GLN A 762 -37.62 -32.91 -44.27
C GLN A 762 -36.78 -31.87 -45.03
N GLU A 763 -36.82 -30.60 -44.63
CA GLU A 763 -36.04 -29.51 -45.24
C GLU A 763 -34.53 -29.59 -44.90
N TYR A 764 -34.17 -30.00 -43.68
CA TYR A 764 -32.78 -30.07 -43.20
C TYR A 764 -32.31 -31.53 -43.06
N PRO A 765 -31.77 -32.17 -44.14
CA PRO A 765 -31.37 -33.58 -44.11
C PRO A 765 -30.17 -33.88 -43.19
N ALA A 766 -29.42 -32.87 -42.77
CA ALA A 766 -28.40 -32.99 -41.71
C ALA A 766 -29.02 -33.20 -40.31
N GLY A 767 -30.33 -32.98 -40.17
CA GLY A 767 -31.10 -33.09 -38.92
C GLY A 767 -31.53 -31.73 -38.36
N VAL A 768 -32.49 -31.78 -37.44
CA VAL A 768 -33.02 -30.62 -36.71
C VAL A 768 -32.73 -30.75 -35.21
N ALA A 769 -32.25 -29.68 -34.60
CA ALA A 769 -31.97 -29.62 -33.16
C ALA A 769 -32.46 -28.30 -32.56
N ILE A 770 -33.39 -28.40 -31.60
CA ILE A 770 -34.02 -27.24 -30.95
C ILE A 770 -33.48 -27.16 -29.52
N GLY A 771 -32.60 -26.19 -29.26
CA GLY A 771 -32.04 -25.92 -27.94
C GLY A 771 -32.98 -25.07 -27.07
N LYS A 772 -32.73 -25.07 -25.75
CA LYS A 772 -33.51 -24.26 -24.80
C LYS A 772 -33.00 -22.83 -24.72
N LEU A 773 -33.86 -21.83 -24.91
CA LEU A 773 -33.53 -20.43 -24.67
C LEU A 773 -33.38 -20.15 -23.16
N GLY A 774 -32.47 -19.25 -22.80
CA GLY A 774 -32.26 -18.80 -21.42
C GLY A 774 -31.72 -17.36 -21.35
N VAL A 775 -31.97 -16.71 -20.22
CA VAL A 775 -31.53 -15.32 -19.97
C VAL A 775 -30.30 -15.32 -19.07
N ALA A 776 -29.14 -15.03 -19.65
CA ALA A 776 -27.90 -14.84 -18.92
C ALA A 776 -27.84 -13.42 -18.33
N ARG A 777 -28.29 -13.27 -17.06
CA ARG A 777 -28.16 -12.02 -16.28
C ARG A 777 -26.77 -11.90 -15.64
N SER A 778 -26.33 -10.67 -15.36
CA SER A 778 -25.09 -10.41 -14.60
C SER A 778 -25.16 -9.09 -13.83
N ASP A 779 -24.38 -8.99 -12.75
CA ASP A 779 -24.32 -7.83 -11.84
C ASP A 779 -23.91 -6.49 -12.53
N SER A 780 -23.41 -6.52 -13.77
CA SER A 780 -22.68 -5.40 -14.40
C SER A 780 -22.81 -5.26 -15.93
N ARG A 781 -23.61 -6.13 -16.57
CA ARG A 781 -23.86 -6.09 -18.04
C ARG A 781 -25.34 -6.34 -18.29
N PRO A 782 -25.92 -5.77 -19.37
CA PRO A 782 -27.28 -6.11 -19.79
C PRO A 782 -27.49 -7.62 -19.87
N PRO A 783 -28.72 -8.11 -19.62
CA PRO A 783 -29.08 -9.50 -19.89
C PRO A 783 -28.72 -9.90 -21.33
N ARG A 784 -28.45 -11.19 -21.54
CA ARG A 784 -28.23 -11.75 -22.89
C ARG A 784 -29.08 -12.99 -23.09
N LEU A 785 -29.72 -13.07 -24.24
CA LEU A 785 -30.37 -14.30 -24.72
C LEU A 785 -29.29 -15.28 -25.19
N VAL A 786 -29.40 -16.52 -24.73
CA VAL A 786 -28.47 -17.62 -25.01
C VAL A 786 -29.29 -18.88 -25.28
N VAL A 787 -28.96 -19.61 -26.34
CA VAL A 787 -29.54 -20.94 -26.60
C VAL A 787 -28.58 -21.98 -26.07
N ASP A 788 -29.06 -22.89 -25.21
CA ASP A 788 -28.29 -24.03 -24.76
C ASP A 788 -28.30 -25.12 -25.83
N SER A 789 -27.31 -25.07 -26.72
CA SER A 789 -27.05 -26.11 -27.74
C SER A 789 -26.45 -27.40 -27.18
N SER A 790 -26.36 -27.55 -25.85
CA SER A 790 -25.85 -28.76 -25.19
C SER A 790 -26.98 -29.74 -24.87
N VAL A 791 -28.13 -29.24 -24.42
CA VAL A 791 -29.29 -30.11 -24.10
C VAL A 791 -29.91 -30.75 -25.34
N CYS A 792 -29.74 -30.16 -26.54
CA CYS A 792 -30.16 -30.75 -27.81
C CYS A 792 -29.12 -31.65 -28.48
N GLY A 793 -28.04 -32.05 -27.77
CA GLY A 793 -26.99 -32.95 -28.26
C GLY A 793 -25.94 -32.32 -29.20
N LEU A 794 -26.23 -31.17 -29.82
CA LEU A 794 -25.36 -30.55 -30.84
C LEU A 794 -23.92 -30.31 -30.35
N ASN A 795 -23.73 -29.61 -29.23
CA ASN A 795 -22.41 -29.22 -28.73
C ASN A 795 -21.47 -30.42 -28.45
N GLY A 796 -22.02 -31.60 -28.15
CA GLY A 796 -21.23 -32.82 -27.95
C GLY A 796 -20.78 -33.49 -29.24
N ARG A 797 -21.46 -33.19 -30.36
CA ARG A 797 -21.24 -33.83 -31.67
C ARG A 797 -20.30 -33.02 -32.57
N CYS A 798 -20.22 -31.70 -32.39
CA CYS A 798 -19.36 -30.80 -33.18
C CYS A 798 -17.86 -31.16 -33.09
N ILE A 799 -17.30 -31.68 -34.19
CA ILE A 799 -15.88 -32.02 -34.34
C ILE A 799 -15.08 -30.75 -34.68
N ILE A 800 -14.53 -30.14 -33.63
CA ILE A 800 -13.56 -29.02 -33.73
C ILE A 800 -12.14 -29.62 -33.57
N PRO A 801 -11.24 -29.51 -34.56
CA PRO A 801 -9.93 -30.20 -34.55
C PRO A 801 -8.88 -29.55 -33.65
N GLU A 802 -9.04 -28.27 -33.32
CA GLU A 802 -8.02 -27.41 -32.71
C GLU A 802 -8.62 -26.60 -31.55
N ARG A 803 -7.76 -25.93 -30.77
CA ARG A 803 -8.16 -25.09 -29.64
C ARG A 803 -7.40 -23.77 -29.62
N SER A 804 -8.12 -22.67 -29.75
CA SER A 804 -7.54 -21.32 -29.65
C SER A 804 -6.97 -21.02 -28.25
N THR A 805 -5.84 -20.32 -28.24
CA THR A 805 -5.12 -19.91 -27.03
C THR A 805 -5.32 -18.41 -26.80
N LEU A 806 -6.06 -18.05 -25.74
CA LEU A 806 -6.32 -16.65 -25.40
C LEU A 806 -5.17 -16.02 -24.61
N PRO A 807 -4.85 -14.74 -24.82
CA PRO A 807 -3.86 -14.01 -24.04
C PRO A 807 -4.34 -13.86 -22.58
N THR A 808 -3.40 -13.58 -21.69
CA THR A 808 -3.71 -13.29 -20.28
C THR A 808 -2.96 -12.04 -19.83
N ALA A 809 -3.31 -11.48 -18.66
CA ALA A 809 -2.58 -10.34 -18.12
C ALA A 809 -1.08 -10.63 -17.89
N LYS A 810 -0.63 -11.90 -17.87
CA LYS A 810 0.80 -12.23 -17.91
C LYS A 810 1.46 -11.83 -19.23
N GLU A 811 0.78 -11.99 -20.37
CA GLU A 811 1.34 -11.68 -21.69
C GLU A 811 1.49 -10.17 -21.90
N VAL A 812 0.53 -9.40 -21.38
CA VAL A 812 0.59 -7.93 -21.29
C VAL A 812 1.78 -7.48 -20.44
N LEU A 813 2.02 -8.12 -19.27
CA LEU A 813 3.22 -7.87 -18.45
C LEU A 813 4.51 -8.31 -19.15
N ARG A 814 4.48 -9.43 -19.88
CA ARG A 814 5.65 -9.96 -20.61
C ARG A 814 6.09 -9.08 -21.78
N SER A 815 5.18 -8.27 -22.33
CA SER A 815 5.49 -7.27 -23.36
C SER A 815 5.75 -5.86 -22.78
N TYR A 816 5.82 -5.72 -21.46
CA TYR A 816 6.02 -4.43 -20.79
C TYR A 816 7.39 -4.30 -20.10
N PRO A 817 8.09 -3.15 -20.23
CA PRO A 817 7.88 -2.14 -21.26
C PRO A 817 8.23 -2.71 -22.65
N LEU A 818 7.89 -1.98 -23.71
CA LEU A 818 8.42 -2.29 -25.04
C LEU A 818 9.95 -2.17 -25.04
N ARG A 819 10.60 -3.02 -25.82
CA ARG A 819 12.06 -3.12 -25.90
C ARG A 819 12.65 -1.87 -26.54
N GLN A 820 13.81 -1.46 -26.05
CA GLN A 820 14.49 -0.21 -26.39
C GLN A 820 13.65 1.07 -26.20
N CYS A 821 12.54 1.02 -25.46
CA CYS A 821 11.65 2.16 -25.24
C CYS A 821 11.64 2.61 -23.77
N GLN A 822 12.19 3.80 -23.52
CA GLN A 822 12.07 4.52 -22.24
C GLN A 822 10.91 5.52 -22.21
N ARG A 823 10.32 5.85 -23.38
CA ARG A 823 9.30 6.89 -23.54
C ARG A 823 7.94 6.45 -22.97
N ASN A 824 7.12 7.44 -22.66
CA ASN A 824 5.73 7.25 -22.22
C ASN A 824 4.92 6.39 -23.20
N LEU A 825 4.22 5.38 -22.68
CA LEU A 825 3.40 4.45 -23.46
C LEU A 825 1.90 4.75 -23.30
N MET A 826 1.14 4.62 -24.38
CA MET A 826 -0.32 4.75 -24.41
C MET A 826 -0.95 3.43 -24.86
N GLY A 827 -2.11 3.10 -24.30
CA GLY A 827 -2.93 1.97 -24.73
C GLY A 827 -4.11 2.40 -25.60
N PHE A 828 -4.56 1.50 -26.47
CA PHE A 828 -5.72 1.62 -27.34
C PHE A 828 -6.50 0.30 -27.33
N SER A 829 -7.83 0.35 -27.31
CA SER A 829 -8.68 -0.84 -27.31
C SER A 829 -9.87 -0.71 -28.25
N LEU A 830 -10.17 -1.81 -28.96
CA LEU A 830 -11.29 -1.95 -29.88
C LEU A 830 -12.14 -3.17 -29.45
N ASP A 831 -13.46 -3.07 -29.60
CA ASP A 831 -14.43 -4.13 -29.24
C ASP A 831 -15.35 -4.39 -30.44
N VAL A 832 -15.56 -5.65 -30.81
CA VAL A 832 -16.36 -6.01 -32.01
C VAL A 832 -17.81 -6.32 -31.64
N LYS A 833 -18.76 -5.50 -32.13
CA LYS A 833 -20.20 -5.63 -31.85
C LYS A 833 -20.74 -6.97 -32.36
N ALA A 834 -21.04 -7.85 -31.41
CA ALA A 834 -21.65 -9.16 -31.62
C ALA A 834 -20.82 -10.13 -32.47
N ALA A 835 -19.48 -10.05 -32.40
CA ALA A 835 -18.47 -10.97 -32.94
C ALA A 835 -18.98 -12.29 -33.57
N HIS A 836 -19.48 -13.24 -32.77
CA HIS A 836 -19.96 -14.55 -33.24
C HIS A 836 -21.10 -14.44 -34.29
N LYS A 837 -22.05 -13.52 -34.08
CA LYS A 837 -23.18 -13.24 -34.98
C LYS A 837 -22.76 -12.48 -36.25
N ARG A 838 -21.45 -12.30 -36.49
CA ARG A 838 -20.86 -11.81 -37.76
C ARG A 838 -20.33 -12.94 -38.64
N ILE A 839 -20.62 -14.19 -38.29
CA ILE A 839 -20.21 -15.37 -39.05
C ILE A 839 -21.49 -16.09 -39.48
N VAL A 840 -21.74 -16.09 -40.79
CA VAL A 840 -22.91 -16.72 -41.42
C VAL A 840 -22.69 -18.24 -41.47
N LEU A 841 -23.71 -19.01 -41.07
CA LEU A 841 -23.73 -20.47 -41.14
C LEU A 841 -23.92 -20.97 -42.58
N HIS A 842 -23.55 -22.22 -42.85
CA HIS A 842 -23.95 -22.87 -44.09
C HIS A 842 -25.48 -23.15 -44.08
N PRO A 843 -26.23 -22.83 -45.17
CA PRO A 843 -27.68 -23.02 -45.23
C PRO A 843 -28.18 -24.39 -44.73
N ASP A 844 -27.62 -25.49 -45.24
CA ASP A 844 -28.02 -26.88 -44.90
C ASP A 844 -27.94 -27.21 -43.40
N GLU A 845 -27.16 -26.44 -42.63
CA GLU A 845 -26.91 -26.68 -41.20
C GLU A 845 -27.66 -25.68 -40.30
N CYS A 846 -28.51 -24.81 -40.84
CA CYS A 846 -29.37 -23.90 -40.04
C CYS A 846 -30.34 -24.67 -39.14
N GLY A 847 -30.93 -25.77 -39.62
CA GLY A 847 -31.86 -26.63 -38.86
C GLY A 847 -31.27 -27.23 -37.59
N LEU A 848 -29.95 -27.42 -37.55
CA LEU A 848 -29.20 -27.88 -36.37
C LEU A 848 -29.06 -26.80 -35.27
N VAL A 849 -29.49 -25.56 -35.53
CA VAL A 849 -29.25 -24.39 -34.66
C VAL A 849 -30.57 -23.65 -34.39
N GLY A 850 -31.57 -24.38 -33.87
CA GLY A 850 -32.91 -23.85 -33.58
C GLY A 850 -33.20 -23.58 -32.11
N PHE A 851 -34.27 -22.81 -31.86
CA PHE A 851 -34.93 -22.66 -30.56
C PHE A 851 -36.45 -22.47 -30.74
N SER A 852 -37.22 -22.62 -29.67
CA SER A 852 -38.68 -22.42 -29.61
C SER A 852 -39.01 -21.21 -28.74
N LEU A 853 -39.97 -20.38 -29.15
CA LEU A 853 -40.54 -19.33 -28.28
C LEU A 853 -42.02 -19.14 -28.58
N GLU A 854 -42.86 -19.13 -27.54
CA GLU A 854 -44.33 -18.97 -27.62
C GLU A 854 -45.02 -19.96 -28.58
N GLY A 855 -44.39 -21.13 -28.82
CA GLY A 855 -44.85 -22.18 -29.72
C GLY A 855 -44.28 -22.10 -31.14
N GLN A 856 -43.61 -20.99 -31.49
CA GLN A 856 -43.02 -20.75 -32.80
C GLN A 856 -41.56 -21.23 -32.87
N LEU A 857 -41.17 -21.83 -33.99
CA LEU A 857 -39.80 -22.28 -34.25
C LEU A 857 -38.94 -21.18 -34.88
N PHE A 858 -37.69 -21.06 -34.46
CA PHE A 858 -36.72 -20.09 -34.98
C PHE A 858 -35.37 -20.77 -35.26
N PHE A 859 -34.75 -20.48 -36.42
CA PHE A 859 -33.44 -21.02 -36.82
C PHE A 859 -32.41 -19.90 -37.07
N TYR A 860 -31.18 -20.08 -36.58
CA TYR A 860 -30.09 -19.13 -36.76
C TYR A 860 -29.49 -19.18 -38.16
N ARG A 861 -29.28 -17.99 -38.77
CA ARG A 861 -28.49 -17.79 -39.99
C ARG A 861 -27.00 -17.52 -39.69
N VAL A 862 -26.67 -17.20 -38.44
CA VAL A 862 -25.31 -16.82 -37.98
C VAL A 862 -24.93 -17.59 -36.72
N THR A 863 -23.63 -17.75 -36.44
CA THR A 863 -23.20 -18.55 -35.28
C THR A 863 -23.65 -17.93 -33.95
N PRO A 864 -24.39 -18.67 -33.09
CA PRO A 864 -25.05 -18.09 -31.91
C PRO A 864 -24.12 -18.00 -30.69
N PHE A 865 -24.59 -17.34 -29.63
CA PHE A 865 -24.03 -17.53 -28.29
C PHE A 865 -24.58 -18.83 -27.67
N GLY A 866 -23.68 -19.69 -27.18
CA GLY A 866 -24.00 -20.98 -26.55
C GLY A 866 -23.47 -22.20 -27.32
N ALA A 867 -23.21 -22.06 -28.61
CA ALA A 867 -22.64 -23.13 -29.44
C ALA A 867 -21.09 -23.12 -29.42
N VAL A 868 -20.48 -24.31 -29.46
CA VAL A 868 -19.01 -24.49 -29.35
C VAL A 868 -18.23 -24.00 -30.58
N PHE A 869 -18.79 -24.13 -31.79
CA PHE A 869 -18.13 -23.73 -33.04
C PHE A 869 -18.04 -22.21 -33.22
N SER A 870 -18.99 -21.43 -32.68
CA SER A 870 -19.07 -19.97 -32.83
C SER A 870 -17.78 -19.27 -32.37
N ALA A 871 -17.26 -19.69 -31.22
CA ALA A 871 -16.04 -19.15 -30.64
C ALA A 871 -14.77 -19.60 -31.39
N PHE A 872 -14.81 -20.75 -32.07
CA PHE A 872 -13.68 -21.24 -32.88
C PHE A 872 -13.55 -20.46 -34.19
N TRP A 873 -14.65 -20.32 -34.93
CA TRP A 873 -14.69 -19.53 -36.15
C TRP A 873 -14.37 -18.05 -35.90
N TRP A 874 -14.86 -17.47 -34.81
CA TRP A 874 -14.48 -16.10 -34.44
C TRP A 874 -13.00 -15.97 -34.02
N ALA A 875 -12.43 -16.96 -33.32
CA ALA A 875 -11.01 -16.92 -32.97
C ALA A 875 -10.09 -16.93 -34.23
N ARG A 876 -10.48 -17.64 -35.29
CA ARG A 876 -9.78 -17.62 -36.58
C ARG A 876 -9.88 -16.25 -37.27
N LEU A 877 -11.10 -15.72 -37.44
CA LEU A 877 -11.32 -14.41 -38.07
C LEU A 877 -10.69 -13.25 -37.29
N GLY A 878 -10.92 -13.18 -35.98
CA GLY A 878 -10.27 -12.20 -35.11
C GLY A 878 -8.74 -12.35 -35.12
N GLY A 879 -8.24 -13.59 -35.16
CA GLY A 879 -6.80 -13.86 -35.24
C GLY A 879 -6.17 -13.36 -36.54
N LEU A 880 -6.82 -13.59 -37.69
CA LEU A 880 -6.40 -13.01 -38.98
C LEU A 880 -6.42 -11.48 -38.93
N LEU A 881 -7.47 -10.87 -38.36
CA LEU A 881 -7.54 -9.42 -38.17
C LEU A 881 -6.37 -8.92 -37.31
N LEU A 882 -6.01 -9.62 -36.23
CA LEU A 882 -4.85 -9.26 -35.41
C LEU A 882 -3.54 -9.32 -36.20
N ARG A 883 -3.31 -10.37 -37.00
CA ARG A 883 -2.13 -10.50 -37.87
C ARG A 883 -2.08 -9.38 -38.92
N ILE A 884 -3.21 -9.04 -39.54
CA ILE A 884 -3.32 -7.90 -40.47
C ILE A 884 -3.03 -6.58 -39.74
N PHE A 885 -3.59 -6.35 -38.55
CA PHE A 885 -3.35 -5.15 -37.75
C PHE A 885 -1.87 -5.00 -37.37
N HIS A 886 -1.19 -6.09 -37.00
CA HIS A 886 0.24 -6.10 -36.74
C HIS A 886 1.07 -5.66 -37.97
N HIS A 887 0.81 -6.23 -39.14
CA HIS A 887 1.48 -5.84 -40.39
C HIS A 887 1.13 -4.40 -40.83
N LEU A 888 -0.10 -3.95 -40.56
CA LEU A 888 -0.57 -2.60 -40.89
C LEU A 888 0.04 -1.54 -39.96
N ILE A 889 0.33 -1.86 -38.69
CA ILE A 889 1.07 -0.96 -37.80
C ILE A 889 2.58 -0.98 -38.12
N TRP A 890 3.21 -2.16 -38.17
CA TRP A 890 4.64 -2.44 -38.43
C TRP A 890 5.67 -1.82 -37.44
N LEU A 891 5.35 -0.70 -36.82
CA LEU A 891 6.14 0.00 -35.79
C LEU A 891 6.29 -0.85 -34.51
N SER A 892 7.20 -0.46 -33.61
CA SER A 892 7.33 -1.07 -32.28
C SER A 892 6.06 -0.88 -31.44
N HIS A 893 5.31 -1.97 -31.25
CA HIS A 893 4.07 -2.02 -30.47
C HIS A 893 3.89 -3.40 -29.82
N ALA A 894 2.92 -3.53 -28.92
CA ALA A 894 2.37 -4.82 -28.50
C ALA A 894 0.88 -4.88 -28.84
N GLY A 895 0.37 -6.08 -29.13
CA GLY A 895 -1.02 -6.33 -29.56
C GLY A 895 -1.57 -7.64 -29.01
N PHE A 896 -2.85 -7.66 -28.67
CA PHE A 896 -3.55 -8.79 -28.06
C PHE A 896 -5.03 -8.81 -28.46
N LEU A 897 -5.62 -10.00 -28.55
CA LEU A 897 -7.04 -10.27 -28.80
C LEU A 897 -7.58 -11.28 -27.77
N TYR A 898 -8.53 -10.84 -26.95
CA TYR A 898 -9.27 -11.73 -26.05
C TYR A 898 -10.73 -11.78 -26.47
N VAL A 899 -11.09 -12.82 -27.24
CA VAL A 899 -12.44 -13.00 -27.81
C VAL A 899 -12.85 -11.79 -28.65
N ASP A 900 -13.71 -10.89 -28.15
CA ASP A 900 -14.18 -9.67 -28.81
C ASP A 900 -13.40 -8.39 -28.44
N ASP A 901 -12.53 -8.44 -27.42
CA ASP A 901 -11.69 -7.33 -26.95
C ASP A 901 -10.28 -7.35 -27.59
N PHE A 902 -9.92 -6.33 -28.38
CA PHE A 902 -8.54 -6.05 -28.80
C PHE A 902 -7.86 -5.03 -27.86
N LEU A 903 -6.57 -5.23 -27.58
CA LEU A 903 -5.70 -4.28 -26.87
C LEU A 903 -4.40 -4.08 -27.64
N PHE A 904 -4.01 -2.82 -27.85
CA PHE A 904 -2.71 -2.40 -28.35
C PHE A 904 -2.03 -1.44 -27.36
N PHE A 905 -0.70 -1.46 -27.27
CA PHE A 905 0.05 -0.38 -26.64
C PHE A 905 1.38 -0.07 -27.36
N MET A 906 1.74 1.21 -27.43
CA MET A 906 2.96 1.71 -28.06
C MET A 906 3.38 3.08 -27.52
N GLU A 907 4.42 3.69 -28.07
CA GLU A 907 4.81 5.08 -27.74
C GLU A 907 3.61 6.02 -27.88
N ALA A 908 3.36 6.83 -26.86
CA ALA A 908 2.19 7.71 -26.77
C ALA A 908 2.04 8.68 -27.95
N ASN A 909 3.14 9.11 -28.57
CA ASN A 909 3.14 9.99 -29.74
C ASN A 909 2.69 9.28 -31.04
N MET A 910 2.94 7.97 -31.14
CA MET A 910 2.63 7.17 -32.33
C MET A 910 1.27 6.46 -32.24
N MET A 911 0.68 6.39 -31.04
CA MET A 911 -0.59 5.72 -30.81
C MET A 911 -1.76 6.36 -31.59
N PRO A 912 -2.00 7.69 -31.60
CA PRO A 912 -3.12 8.28 -32.35
C PRO A 912 -3.07 8.01 -33.85
N LEU A 913 -1.87 8.04 -34.45
CA LEU A 913 -1.65 7.73 -35.86
C LEU A 913 -2.00 6.27 -36.17
N SER A 914 -1.49 5.34 -35.35
CA SER A 914 -1.67 3.90 -35.53
C SER A 914 -3.12 3.46 -35.21
N ALA A 915 -3.75 4.07 -34.21
CA ALA A 915 -5.16 3.87 -33.89
C ALA A 915 -6.06 4.35 -35.03
N THR A 916 -5.82 5.54 -35.60
CA THR A 916 -6.56 6.01 -36.77
C THR A 916 -6.37 5.09 -37.98
N LEU A 917 -5.17 4.56 -38.21
CA LEU A 917 -4.90 3.59 -39.27
C LEU A 917 -5.76 2.31 -39.13
N LEU A 918 -5.86 1.76 -37.91
CA LEU A 918 -6.75 0.63 -37.62
C LEU A 918 -8.23 0.99 -37.75
N CYS A 919 -8.64 2.17 -37.27
CA CYS A 919 -10.03 2.63 -37.36
C CYS A 919 -10.50 2.80 -38.81
N ILE A 920 -9.64 3.35 -39.69
CA ILE A 920 -9.92 3.50 -41.12
C ILE A 920 -10.03 2.13 -41.79
N PHE A 921 -9.10 1.21 -41.52
CA PHE A 921 -9.19 -0.16 -42.02
C PHE A 921 -10.50 -0.85 -41.60
N CYS A 922 -10.86 -0.75 -40.31
CA CYS A 922 -12.08 -1.34 -39.79
C CYS A 922 -13.35 -0.71 -40.39
N GLN A 923 -13.36 0.60 -40.64
CA GLN A 923 -14.49 1.23 -41.33
C GLN A 923 -14.58 0.83 -42.80
N LEU A 924 -13.47 0.81 -43.53
CA LEU A 924 -13.43 0.42 -44.95
C LEU A 924 -13.94 -1.01 -45.17
N LEU A 925 -13.60 -1.95 -44.30
CA LEU A 925 -14.00 -3.36 -44.44
C LEU A 925 -15.31 -3.72 -43.70
N GLU A 926 -16.07 -2.71 -43.27
CA GLU A 926 -17.30 -2.82 -42.47
C GLU A 926 -17.19 -3.73 -41.22
N ILE A 927 -15.99 -3.77 -40.61
CA ILE A 927 -15.76 -4.47 -39.35
C ILE A 927 -16.56 -3.75 -38.25
N PRO A 928 -17.51 -4.42 -37.57
CA PRO A 928 -18.54 -3.74 -36.80
C PRO A 928 -18.05 -3.32 -35.40
N ILE A 929 -17.20 -2.28 -35.35
CA ILE A 929 -16.59 -1.78 -34.11
C ILE A 929 -17.61 -1.11 -33.17
N SER A 930 -17.38 -1.28 -31.88
CA SER A 930 -18.08 -0.62 -30.79
C SER A 930 -17.40 0.71 -30.41
N TRP A 931 -17.64 1.73 -31.22
CA TRP A 931 -17.05 3.07 -31.05
C TRP A 931 -17.24 3.65 -29.63
N LYS A 932 -18.42 3.48 -29.04
CA LYS A 932 -18.71 3.86 -27.62
C LYS A 932 -17.82 3.17 -26.57
N LYS A 933 -17.24 1.99 -26.87
CA LYS A 933 -16.27 1.28 -26.01
C LYS A 933 -14.82 1.51 -26.42
N THR A 934 -14.59 2.14 -27.58
CA THR A 934 -13.23 2.37 -28.10
C THR A 934 -12.55 3.38 -27.20
N ALA A 935 -11.37 3.03 -26.68
CA ALA A 935 -10.66 3.84 -25.70
C ALA A 935 -9.19 4.00 -26.10
N MET A 936 -8.64 5.19 -25.92
CA MET A 936 -7.26 5.54 -26.22
C MET A 936 -6.72 6.43 -25.09
N HIS A 937 -5.88 5.86 -24.22
CA HIS A 937 -5.46 6.51 -22.98
C HIS A 937 -4.23 5.83 -22.36
N SER A 938 -3.55 6.51 -21.43
CA SER A 938 -2.41 5.94 -20.66
C SER A 938 -2.81 4.76 -19.76
N SER A 939 -4.11 4.61 -19.47
CA SER A 939 -4.67 3.53 -18.67
C SER A 939 -5.97 3.01 -19.30
N ILE A 940 -6.02 1.69 -19.51
CA ILE A 940 -7.07 0.94 -20.20
C ILE A 940 -7.52 -0.23 -19.31
N ASP A 941 -8.81 -0.54 -19.30
CA ASP A 941 -9.35 -1.74 -18.68
C ASP A 941 -9.45 -2.86 -19.74
N TYR A 942 -8.76 -3.97 -19.53
CA TYR A 942 -8.71 -5.10 -20.47
C TYR A 942 -8.80 -6.43 -19.71
N ILE A 943 -9.58 -7.40 -20.20
CA ILE A 943 -9.81 -8.72 -19.57
C ILE A 943 -10.14 -8.68 -18.06
N GLY A 944 -10.75 -7.58 -17.60
CA GLY A 944 -11.11 -7.33 -16.21
C GLY A 944 -9.97 -6.79 -15.32
N TRP A 945 -8.82 -6.43 -15.89
CA TRP A 945 -7.69 -5.81 -15.20
C TRP A 945 -7.50 -4.36 -15.67
N LYS A 946 -7.17 -3.45 -14.75
CA LYS A 946 -6.86 -2.06 -15.12
C LYS A 946 -5.36 -1.89 -15.30
N PHE A 947 -4.91 -1.68 -16.53
CA PHE A 947 -3.50 -1.42 -16.86
C PHE A 947 -3.26 0.08 -16.90
N ASN A 948 -2.04 0.51 -16.56
CA ASN A 948 -1.55 1.88 -16.73
C ASN A 948 -0.13 1.82 -17.31
N PHE A 949 -0.02 1.98 -18.62
CA PHE A 949 1.21 1.82 -19.39
C PHE A 949 2.21 2.95 -19.15
N ASN A 950 1.74 4.14 -18.77
CA ASN A 950 2.59 5.27 -18.42
C ASN A 950 3.22 5.10 -17.03
N ALA A 951 2.44 4.67 -16.03
CA ALA A 951 2.94 4.43 -14.67
C ALA A 951 3.64 3.07 -14.52
N GLY A 952 3.46 2.14 -15.47
CA GLY A 952 3.98 0.78 -15.39
C GLY A 952 3.30 -0.06 -14.30
N ILE A 953 2.00 0.12 -14.10
CA ILE A 953 1.22 -0.50 -13.02
C ILE A 953 -0.02 -1.22 -13.58
N VAL A 954 -0.37 -2.36 -13.00
CA VAL A 954 -1.64 -3.07 -13.19
C VAL A 954 -2.40 -3.16 -11.87
N THR A 955 -3.72 -3.04 -11.89
CA THR A 955 -4.56 -2.99 -10.69
C THR A 955 -5.66 -4.05 -10.70
N ILE A 956 -5.76 -4.79 -9.59
CA ILE A 956 -6.88 -5.70 -9.29
C ILE A 956 -8.12 -4.85 -8.99
N PRO A 957 -9.29 -5.11 -9.62
CA PRO A 957 -10.53 -4.44 -9.22
C PRO A 957 -10.90 -4.78 -7.77
N ILE A 958 -11.19 -3.77 -6.95
CA ILE A 958 -11.53 -3.94 -5.53
C ILE A 958 -12.73 -4.88 -5.32
N GLU A 959 -13.69 -4.85 -6.23
CA GLU A 959 -14.85 -5.77 -6.25
C GLU A 959 -14.44 -7.24 -6.32
N LYS A 960 -13.37 -7.58 -7.06
CA LYS A 960 -12.88 -8.96 -7.18
C LYS A 960 -12.24 -9.42 -5.86
N ILE A 961 -11.49 -8.52 -5.20
CA ILE A 961 -10.92 -8.74 -3.86
C ILE A 961 -12.05 -8.99 -2.85
N LEU A 962 -13.07 -8.11 -2.82
CA LEU A 962 -14.22 -8.23 -1.92
C LEU A 962 -15.05 -9.49 -2.20
N LYS A 963 -15.26 -9.85 -3.46
CA LYS A 963 -16.01 -11.07 -3.85
C LYS A 963 -15.24 -12.35 -3.51
N LEU A 964 -13.90 -12.36 -3.59
CA LEU A 964 -13.08 -13.48 -3.13
C LEU A 964 -13.12 -13.59 -1.60
N ARG A 965 -12.97 -12.47 -0.89
CA ARG A 965 -13.11 -12.42 0.57
C ARG A 965 -14.47 -12.94 1.05
N GLY A 966 -15.57 -12.52 0.43
CA GLY A 966 -16.91 -13.02 0.77
C GLY A 966 -17.06 -14.54 0.61
N TYR A 967 -16.42 -15.16 -0.39
CA TYR A 967 -16.36 -16.62 -0.50
C TYR A 967 -15.46 -17.27 0.56
N ILE A 968 -14.35 -16.64 0.94
CA ILE A 968 -13.46 -17.12 2.01
C ILE A 968 -14.19 -17.09 3.37
N GLU A 969 -14.76 -15.94 3.74
CA GLU A 969 -15.48 -15.70 5.00
C GLU A 969 -16.70 -16.65 5.12
N HIS A 970 -17.41 -16.93 4.02
CA HIS A 970 -18.48 -17.93 3.96
C HIS A 970 -17.98 -19.38 4.14
N LEU A 971 -16.85 -19.75 3.53
CA LEU A 971 -16.33 -21.12 3.60
C LEU A 971 -15.60 -21.43 4.91
N ILE A 972 -15.01 -20.43 5.57
CA ILE A 972 -14.48 -20.55 6.94
C ILE A 972 -15.64 -20.77 7.93
N SER A 973 -16.75 -20.03 7.78
CA SER A 973 -17.94 -20.19 8.65
C SER A 973 -18.78 -21.42 8.32
N GLN A 974 -18.77 -21.93 7.08
CA GLN A 974 -19.47 -23.14 6.66
C GLN A 974 -18.55 -24.14 5.92
N PRO A 975 -17.72 -24.93 6.64
CA PRO A 975 -16.81 -25.92 6.04
C PRO A 975 -17.49 -27.11 5.34
N ARG A 976 -18.83 -27.25 5.45
CA ARG A 976 -19.64 -28.17 4.64
C ARG A 976 -20.30 -27.34 3.53
N THR A 977 -19.91 -27.57 2.29
CA THR A 977 -20.27 -26.72 1.15
C THR A 977 -20.69 -27.54 -0.07
N THR A 978 -20.95 -26.87 -1.20
CA THR A 978 -21.24 -27.54 -2.48
C THR A 978 -20.03 -27.49 -3.42
N ARG A 979 -19.94 -28.45 -4.34
CA ARG A 979 -18.97 -28.47 -5.44
C ARG A 979 -18.95 -27.13 -6.19
N LYS A 980 -20.14 -26.63 -6.57
CA LYS A 980 -20.36 -25.36 -7.29
C LYS A 980 -19.90 -24.12 -6.50
N SER A 981 -19.96 -24.15 -5.16
CA SER A 981 -19.42 -23.07 -4.32
C SER A 981 -17.89 -23.08 -4.28
N LEU A 982 -17.29 -24.27 -4.19
CA LEU A 982 -15.83 -24.43 -4.17
C LEU A 982 -15.20 -24.12 -5.56
N GLU A 983 -15.89 -24.48 -6.65
CA GLU A 983 -15.51 -24.09 -8.02
C GLU A 983 -15.53 -22.57 -8.22
N LYS A 984 -16.50 -21.85 -7.64
CA LYS A 984 -16.54 -20.37 -7.66
C LYS A 984 -15.37 -19.74 -6.90
N LEU A 985 -15.00 -20.27 -5.74
CA LEU A 985 -13.81 -19.84 -4.99
C LEU A 985 -12.55 -20.06 -5.84
N ILE A 986 -12.33 -21.30 -6.28
CA ILE A 986 -11.12 -21.71 -7.02
C ILE A 986 -10.98 -20.89 -8.32
N GLY A 987 -12.05 -20.73 -9.10
CA GLY A 987 -12.02 -19.95 -10.34
C GLY A 987 -11.64 -18.48 -10.13
N LEU A 988 -12.23 -17.82 -9.12
CA LEU A 988 -11.90 -16.43 -8.80
C LEU A 988 -10.48 -16.29 -8.22
N ALA A 989 -10.06 -17.21 -7.36
CA ALA A 989 -8.70 -17.22 -6.83
C ALA A 989 -7.65 -17.48 -7.91
N MET A 990 -7.91 -18.40 -8.86
CA MET A 990 -7.03 -18.66 -10.00
C MET A 990 -6.91 -17.46 -10.95
N TRP A 991 -7.96 -16.64 -11.07
CA TRP A 991 -7.91 -15.38 -11.81
C TRP A 991 -7.09 -14.31 -11.05
N ILE A 992 -7.36 -14.05 -9.77
CA ILE A 992 -6.60 -13.03 -9.00
C ILE A 992 -5.11 -13.43 -8.86
N THR A 993 -4.82 -14.69 -8.51
CA THR A 993 -3.45 -15.20 -8.36
C THR A 993 -2.71 -15.41 -9.69
N GLN A 994 -3.33 -15.11 -10.83
CA GLN A 994 -2.65 -15.12 -12.13
C GLN A 994 -1.45 -14.15 -12.14
N LEU A 995 -1.52 -13.03 -11.42
CA LEU A 995 -0.40 -12.08 -11.23
C LEU A 995 0.35 -12.25 -9.89
N PHE A 996 -0.03 -13.25 -9.08
CA PHE A 996 0.59 -13.59 -7.80
C PHE A 996 0.87 -15.10 -7.74
N PRO A 997 1.84 -15.59 -8.55
CA PRO A 997 2.09 -17.03 -8.71
C PRO A 997 2.41 -17.74 -7.39
N LEU A 998 3.08 -17.04 -6.47
CA LEU A 998 3.43 -17.53 -5.13
C LEU A 998 2.22 -17.83 -4.24
N MET A 999 1.06 -17.23 -4.52
CA MET A 999 -0.21 -17.58 -3.85
C MET A 999 -0.99 -18.66 -4.61
N ARG A 1000 -0.79 -18.76 -5.93
CA ARG A 1000 -1.52 -19.71 -6.80
C ARG A 1000 -1.23 -21.17 -6.45
N ILE A 1001 -0.01 -21.49 -6.02
CA ILE A 1001 0.41 -22.84 -5.63
C ILE A 1001 -0.46 -23.43 -4.51
N TRP A 1002 -0.92 -22.61 -3.55
CA TRP A 1002 -1.66 -23.07 -2.38
C TRP A 1002 -3.10 -23.51 -2.70
N ILE A 1003 -3.63 -23.14 -3.88
CA ILE A 1003 -4.98 -23.50 -4.35
C ILE A 1003 -5.12 -25.04 -4.52
N HIS A 1004 -4.02 -25.79 -4.61
CA HIS A 1004 -4.05 -27.26 -4.73
C HIS A 1004 -4.79 -27.96 -3.59
N TYR A 1005 -4.75 -27.43 -2.36
CA TYR A 1005 -5.52 -27.97 -1.22
C TYR A 1005 -7.04 -27.94 -1.49
N TRP A 1006 -7.52 -26.84 -2.08
CA TRP A 1006 -8.93 -26.68 -2.44
C TRP A 1006 -9.31 -27.55 -3.65
N TYR A 1007 -8.41 -27.75 -4.62
CA TYR A 1007 -8.62 -28.74 -5.69
C TYR A 1007 -8.74 -30.17 -5.14
N HIS A 1008 -7.88 -30.56 -4.20
CA HIS A 1008 -8.00 -31.86 -3.53
C HIS A 1008 -9.35 -31.97 -2.79
N ASP A 1009 -9.86 -30.90 -2.15
CA ASP A 1009 -11.20 -30.91 -1.55
C ASP A 1009 -12.34 -30.87 -2.59
N LEU A 1010 -12.11 -30.36 -3.80
CA LEU A 1010 -13.06 -30.39 -4.91
C LEU A 1010 -13.26 -31.80 -5.48
N TYR A 1011 -12.20 -32.61 -5.51
CA TYR A 1011 -12.27 -34.01 -5.95
C TYR A 1011 -12.50 -35.01 -4.80
N THR A 1012 -12.26 -34.63 -3.53
CA THR A 1012 -12.63 -35.46 -2.36
C THR A 1012 -14.14 -35.49 -2.15
N ILE A 1013 -14.75 -36.65 -2.41
CA ILE A 1013 -16.18 -36.85 -2.23
C ILE A 1013 -16.47 -37.33 -0.79
N PRO A 1014 -17.30 -36.63 0.00
CA PRO A 1014 -17.62 -37.04 1.36
C PRO A 1014 -18.55 -38.27 1.38
N ALA A 1015 -18.13 -39.34 2.04
CA ALA A 1015 -18.96 -40.51 2.27
C ALA A 1015 -20.16 -40.19 3.19
N THR A 1016 -21.36 -40.61 2.78
CA THR A 1016 -22.62 -40.43 3.51
C THR A 1016 -23.10 -41.73 4.12
N HIS A 1017 -23.90 -41.64 5.19
CA HIS A 1017 -24.55 -42.81 5.79
C HIS A 1017 -25.87 -43.11 5.09
N PHE A 1018 -26.07 -44.38 4.77
CA PHE A 1018 -27.33 -44.98 4.32
C PHE A 1018 -27.69 -46.12 5.27
N SER A 1019 -28.94 -46.57 5.26
CA SER A 1019 -29.39 -47.73 6.02
C SER A 1019 -30.04 -48.77 5.13
N ILE A 1020 -29.80 -50.05 5.42
CA ILE A 1020 -30.57 -51.18 4.90
C ILE A 1020 -31.27 -51.89 6.06
N ASP A 1021 -32.33 -52.64 5.76
CA ASP A 1021 -33.02 -53.49 6.73
C ASP A 1021 -32.24 -54.79 6.96
N ALA A 1022 -32.36 -55.38 8.16
CA ALA A 1022 -31.49 -56.46 8.61
C ALA A 1022 -31.54 -57.70 7.68
N GLY A 1023 -32.72 -58.04 7.17
CA GLY A 1023 -32.92 -59.15 6.22
C GLY A 1023 -32.24 -58.96 4.85
N THR A 1024 -31.83 -57.74 4.49
CA THR A 1024 -31.09 -57.46 3.24
C THR A 1024 -29.60 -57.82 3.37
N TRP A 1025 -29.04 -57.83 4.59
CA TRP A 1025 -27.60 -57.99 4.82
C TRP A 1025 -27.00 -59.30 4.29
N PRO A 1026 -27.61 -60.49 4.49
CA PRO A 1026 -27.05 -61.74 3.95
C PRO A 1026 -26.85 -61.75 2.42
N ARG A 1027 -27.57 -60.89 1.69
CA ARG A 1027 -27.51 -60.74 0.24
C ARG A 1027 -26.72 -59.52 -0.22
N ILE A 1028 -26.14 -58.71 0.67
CA ILE A 1028 -25.53 -57.42 0.31
C ILE A 1028 -24.40 -57.55 -0.73
N HIS A 1029 -23.68 -58.67 -0.71
CA HIS A 1029 -22.62 -59.00 -1.67
C HIS A 1029 -23.13 -59.10 -3.11
N GLN A 1030 -24.41 -59.47 -3.31
CA GLN A 1030 -25.02 -59.65 -4.64
C GLN A 1030 -25.25 -58.31 -5.37
N TYR A 1031 -25.29 -57.19 -4.64
CA TYR A 1031 -25.47 -55.85 -5.19
C TYR A 1031 -24.13 -55.13 -5.44
N LEU A 1032 -23.01 -55.74 -5.05
CA LEU A 1032 -21.67 -55.15 -5.06
C LEU A 1032 -20.77 -55.80 -6.11
N THR A 1033 -19.93 -54.97 -6.73
CA THR A 1033 -18.77 -55.42 -7.52
C THR A 1033 -17.60 -55.81 -6.61
N PRO A 1034 -16.57 -56.52 -7.10
CA PRO A 1034 -15.35 -56.82 -6.33
C PRO A 1034 -14.68 -55.59 -5.71
N ASN A 1035 -14.81 -54.42 -6.36
CA ASN A 1035 -14.28 -53.13 -5.89
C ASN A 1035 -15.15 -52.42 -4.84
N LEU A 1036 -16.14 -53.12 -4.25
CA LEU A 1036 -17.14 -52.62 -3.30
C LEU A 1036 -18.03 -51.48 -3.84
N THR A 1037 -18.23 -51.43 -5.16
CA THR A 1037 -19.14 -50.46 -5.79
C THR A 1037 -20.49 -51.10 -6.10
N PHE A 1038 -21.59 -50.45 -5.71
CA PHE A 1038 -22.96 -50.88 -5.99
C PHE A 1038 -23.28 -50.79 -7.49
N HIS A 1039 -23.52 -51.93 -8.14
CA HIS A 1039 -23.95 -51.97 -9.54
C HIS A 1039 -25.49 -52.01 -9.67
N THR A 1040 -26.18 -52.49 -8.64
CA THR A 1040 -27.63 -52.42 -8.47
C THR A 1040 -27.96 -51.87 -7.07
N ALA A 1041 -29.13 -51.23 -6.93
CA ALA A 1041 -29.60 -50.74 -5.64
C ALA A 1041 -30.33 -51.87 -4.87
N PRO A 1042 -30.01 -52.14 -3.59
CA PRO A 1042 -30.78 -53.08 -2.78
C PRO A 1042 -32.25 -52.66 -2.64
N LEU A 1043 -33.15 -53.65 -2.74
CA LEU A 1043 -34.60 -53.46 -2.63
C LEU A 1043 -34.99 -52.67 -1.38
N GLY A 1044 -35.86 -51.67 -1.54
CA GLY A 1044 -36.32 -50.78 -0.46
C GLY A 1044 -35.30 -49.74 0.02
N SER A 1045 -34.08 -49.70 -0.53
CA SER A 1045 -33.03 -48.76 -0.11
C SER A 1045 -32.85 -47.59 -1.08
N ALA A 1046 -32.48 -46.43 -0.55
CA ALA A 1046 -32.11 -45.24 -1.34
C ALA A 1046 -30.60 -45.21 -1.68
N ILE A 1047 -29.97 -46.37 -1.86
CA ILE A 1047 -28.53 -46.48 -2.11
C ILE A 1047 -28.23 -46.12 -3.58
N PRO A 1048 -27.29 -45.20 -3.85
CA PRO A 1048 -26.96 -44.79 -5.21
C PRO A 1048 -26.17 -45.87 -5.95
N ILE A 1049 -26.61 -46.18 -7.16
CA ILE A 1049 -25.84 -46.95 -8.14
C ILE A 1049 -24.52 -46.20 -8.43
N SER A 1050 -23.44 -46.94 -8.66
CA SER A 1050 -22.04 -46.48 -8.67
C SER A 1050 -21.52 -45.94 -7.32
N GLY A 1051 -22.28 -46.02 -6.23
CA GLY A 1051 -21.79 -45.71 -4.89
C GLY A 1051 -20.78 -46.76 -4.39
N LYS A 1052 -19.64 -46.33 -3.84
CA LYS A 1052 -18.64 -47.24 -3.23
C LYS A 1052 -18.83 -47.37 -1.72
N LEU A 1053 -19.07 -48.59 -1.25
CA LEU A 1053 -19.09 -48.92 0.18
C LEU A 1053 -17.67 -48.83 0.76
N ILE A 1054 -17.51 -48.18 1.92
CA ILE A 1054 -16.21 -48.02 2.60
C ILE A 1054 -16.21 -48.44 4.08
N ALA A 1055 -17.38 -48.50 4.72
CA ALA A 1055 -17.52 -48.99 6.08
C ALA A 1055 -18.95 -49.47 6.36
N VAL A 1056 -19.08 -50.38 7.31
CA VAL A 1056 -20.34 -50.95 7.80
C VAL A 1056 -20.38 -50.77 9.31
N ARG A 1057 -21.45 -50.15 9.83
CA ARG A 1057 -21.53 -49.60 11.20
C ARG A 1057 -20.33 -48.67 11.49
N HIS A 1058 -19.29 -49.20 12.13
CA HIS A 1058 -18.04 -48.49 12.46
C HIS A 1058 -16.77 -49.19 11.94
N GLN A 1059 -16.92 -50.35 11.28
CA GLN A 1059 -15.80 -51.16 10.77
C GLN A 1059 -15.58 -50.82 9.28
N ALA A 1060 -14.34 -50.51 8.91
CA ALA A 1060 -13.97 -50.24 7.53
C ALA A 1060 -13.99 -51.54 6.70
N VAL A 1061 -14.27 -51.42 5.40
CA VAL A 1061 -14.25 -52.55 4.46
C VAL A 1061 -13.51 -52.18 3.18
N SER A 1062 -12.74 -53.14 2.68
CA SER A 1062 -11.80 -53.01 1.56
C SER A 1062 -12.02 -54.10 0.49
N SER A 1063 -12.44 -55.30 0.89
CA SER A 1063 -12.78 -56.42 0.02
C SER A 1063 -14.19 -56.98 0.28
N LEU A 1064 -14.70 -57.82 -0.63
CA LEU A 1064 -15.94 -58.58 -0.42
C LEU A 1064 -15.81 -59.61 0.71
N ALA A 1065 -14.61 -60.14 0.97
CA ALA A 1065 -14.39 -61.12 2.05
C ALA A 1065 -14.57 -60.48 3.43
N ASP A 1066 -14.13 -59.22 3.60
CA ASP A 1066 -14.28 -58.44 4.83
C ASP A 1066 -15.74 -58.45 5.33
N LEU A 1067 -16.70 -58.32 4.41
CA LEU A 1067 -18.14 -58.30 4.70
C LEU A 1067 -18.61 -59.58 5.43
N THR A 1068 -18.00 -60.73 5.14
CA THR A 1068 -18.36 -62.01 5.77
C THR A 1068 -17.83 -62.15 7.20
N SER A 1069 -16.80 -61.38 7.56
CA SER A 1069 -16.23 -61.35 8.92
C SER A 1069 -17.01 -60.45 9.89
N LEU A 1070 -17.95 -59.63 9.39
CA LEU A 1070 -18.65 -58.63 10.20
C LEU A 1070 -19.77 -59.24 11.06
N TYR A 1071 -19.59 -59.21 12.38
CA TYR A 1071 -20.58 -59.75 13.32
C TYR A 1071 -21.77 -58.79 13.54
N ILE A 1072 -22.83 -58.96 12.73
CA ILE A 1072 -24.03 -58.13 12.76
C ILE A 1072 -25.17 -58.84 13.51
N LYS A 1073 -25.24 -58.60 14.82
CA LYS A 1073 -26.21 -59.21 15.74
C LYS A 1073 -27.33 -58.24 16.17
N THR A 1074 -28.15 -57.77 15.22
CA THR A 1074 -29.29 -56.86 15.49
C THR A 1074 -30.41 -57.02 14.45
N ASP A 1075 -31.66 -57.04 14.90
CA ASP A 1075 -32.85 -56.99 14.03
C ASP A 1075 -33.12 -55.58 13.47
N ASN A 1076 -32.48 -54.57 14.06
CA ASN A 1076 -32.53 -53.16 13.64
C ASN A 1076 -31.73 -52.88 12.35
N ARG A 1077 -32.08 -51.78 11.68
CA ARG A 1077 -31.41 -51.26 10.48
C ARG A 1077 -29.89 -51.17 10.60
N ILE A 1078 -29.21 -51.59 9.54
CA ILE A 1078 -27.75 -51.63 9.42
C ILE A 1078 -27.28 -50.40 8.66
N TRP A 1079 -26.42 -49.61 9.31
CA TRP A 1079 -25.83 -48.41 8.72
C TRP A 1079 -24.63 -48.76 7.84
N LEU A 1080 -24.66 -48.27 6.60
CA LEU A 1080 -23.59 -48.38 5.61
C LEU A 1080 -23.02 -46.98 5.35
N ARG A 1081 -21.70 -46.87 5.16
CA ARG A 1081 -21.03 -45.62 4.79
C ARG A 1081 -20.52 -45.72 3.36
N ILE A 1082 -21.09 -44.89 2.48
CA ILE A 1082 -20.96 -45.02 1.02
C ILE A 1082 -20.50 -43.68 0.42
N ILE A 1083 -19.51 -43.73 -0.47
CA ILE A 1083 -19.09 -42.60 -1.31
C ILE A 1083 -19.97 -42.62 -2.57
N ASN A 1084 -20.84 -41.62 -2.74
CA ASN A 1084 -21.63 -41.44 -3.96
C ASN A 1084 -20.88 -40.52 -4.94
N PRO A 1085 -20.41 -41.01 -6.11
CA PRO A 1085 -19.65 -40.19 -7.08
C PRO A 1085 -20.43 -38.96 -7.56
N ASN A 1086 -21.76 -39.06 -7.63
CA ASN A 1086 -22.66 -38.00 -8.09
C ASN A 1086 -23.02 -37.00 -6.99
N SER A 1087 -22.43 -37.10 -5.79
CA SER A 1087 -22.67 -36.18 -4.69
C SER A 1087 -22.15 -34.77 -5.00
N SER A 1088 -23.04 -33.79 -4.96
CA SER A 1088 -22.71 -32.36 -5.10
C SER A 1088 -22.15 -31.73 -3.81
N LYS A 1089 -22.15 -32.47 -2.68
CA LYS A 1089 -21.69 -31.99 -1.37
C LYS A 1089 -20.16 -32.13 -1.24
N ARG A 1090 -19.52 -31.23 -0.52
CA ARG A 1090 -18.09 -31.24 -0.17
C ARG A 1090 -17.88 -30.87 1.31
N LYS A 1091 -16.75 -31.29 1.87
CA LYS A 1091 -16.33 -30.92 3.23
C LYS A 1091 -14.87 -30.50 3.17
N LEU A 1092 -14.57 -29.30 3.66
CA LEU A 1092 -13.20 -28.80 3.74
C LEU A 1092 -12.40 -29.52 4.83
N ARG A 1093 -11.13 -29.77 4.55
CA ARG A 1093 -10.13 -30.29 5.51
C ARG A 1093 -9.48 -29.15 6.31
N PRO A 1094 -8.80 -29.45 7.44
CA PRO A 1094 -8.06 -28.45 8.23
C PRO A 1094 -7.08 -27.62 7.40
N ASP A 1095 -6.33 -28.25 6.48
CA ASP A 1095 -5.40 -27.54 5.59
C ASP A 1095 -6.10 -26.53 4.67
N SER A 1096 -7.23 -26.89 4.07
CA SER A 1096 -8.01 -25.96 3.24
C SER A 1096 -8.50 -24.76 4.06
N LEU A 1097 -8.88 -24.97 5.33
CA LEU A 1097 -9.28 -23.89 6.25
C LEU A 1097 -8.07 -23.03 6.68
N ARG A 1098 -6.88 -23.63 6.82
CA ARG A 1098 -5.61 -22.92 7.06
C ARG A 1098 -5.22 -22.05 5.86
N ILE A 1099 -5.28 -22.59 4.64
CA ILE A 1099 -5.03 -21.84 3.40
C ILE A 1099 -6.09 -20.77 3.13
N LEU A 1100 -7.36 -20.99 3.50
CA LEU A 1100 -8.39 -19.93 3.47
C LEU A 1100 -8.01 -18.73 4.35
N LYS A 1101 -7.50 -18.97 5.57
CA LYS A 1101 -6.97 -17.91 6.45
C LYS A 1101 -5.70 -17.26 5.89
N LEU A 1102 -4.81 -18.02 5.25
CA LEU A 1102 -3.63 -17.48 4.58
C LEU A 1102 -4.03 -16.50 3.46
N PHE A 1103 -5.02 -16.86 2.65
CA PHE A 1103 -5.59 -15.96 1.65
C PHE A 1103 -6.30 -14.76 2.27
N GLU A 1104 -7.04 -14.93 3.36
CA GLU A 1104 -7.68 -13.82 4.09
C GLU A 1104 -6.64 -12.79 4.57
N HIS A 1105 -5.57 -13.26 5.21
CA HIS A 1105 -4.46 -12.43 5.67
C HIS A 1105 -3.73 -11.73 4.51
N TRP A 1106 -3.41 -12.47 3.45
CA TRP A 1106 -2.80 -11.90 2.24
C TRP A 1106 -3.69 -10.81 1.62
N LEU A 1107 -5.01 -11.04 1.49
CA LEU A 1107 -5.97 -10.07 0.94
C LEU A 1107 -6.23 -8.86 1.87
N MET A 1108 -5.73 -8.88 3.12
CA MET A 1108 -5.69 -7.69 3.99
C MET A 1108 -4.42 -6.85 3.81
N GLY A 1109 -3.30 -7.47 3.44
CA GLY A 1109 -2.01 -6.79 3.25
C GLY A 1109 -1.71 -6.36 1.81
N VAL A 1110 -2.23 -7.07 0.81
CA VAL A 1110 -1.85 -6.89 -0.60
C VAL A 1110 -2.27 -5.53 -1.15
N SER A 1111 -1.34 -4.85 -1.84
CA SER A 1111 -1.69 -3.67 -2.63
C SER A 1111 -2.58 -4.06 -3.81
N PRO A 1112 -3.72 -3.37 -4.03
CA PRO A 1112 -4.53 -3.56 -5.24
C PRO A 1112 -3.74 -3.29 -6.53
N SER A 1113 -2.72 -2.43 -6.47
CA SER A 1113 -1.85 -2.06 -7.59
C SER A 1113 -0.49 -2.76 -7.50
N ARG A 1114 -0.05 -3.36 -8.61
CA ARG A 1114 1.22 -4.08 -8.74
C ARG A 1114 2.03 -3.51 -9.91
N PRO A 1115 3.36 -3.33 -9.79
CA PRO A 1115 4.20 -2.95 -10.92
C PRO A 1115 4.21 -4.03 -12.02
N MET A 1116 4.32 -3.58 -13.27
CA MET A 1116 4.37 -4.42 -14.47
C MET A 1116 5.79 -4.68 -14.98
N ARG A 1117 6.76 -3.83 -14.62
CA ARG A 1117 8.17 -4.00 -15.01
C ARG A 1117 8.73 -5.29 -14.40
N ALA A 1118 9.66 -5.92 -15.12
CA ALA A 1118 10.51 -6.97 -14.56
C ALA A 1118 11.23 -6.46 -13.30
N LYS A 1119 11.58 -7.38 -12.38
CA LYS A 1119 12.26 -7.03 -11.14
C LYS A 1119 13.77 -7.06 -11.37
N PRO A 1120 14.47 -5.92 -11.42
CA PRO A 1120 15.93 -5.95 -11.43
C PRO A 1120 16.44 -6.62 -10.15
N TYR A 1121 17.58 -7.29 -10.25
CA TYR A 1121 18.36 -7.63 -9.08
C TYR A 1121 18.77 -6.36 -8.34
N TRP A 1122 18.62 -6.37 -7.02
CA TRP A 1122 19.14 -5.30 -6.18
C TRP A 1122 20.66 -5.45 -6.10
N ASN A 1123 21.39 -4.37 -6.41
CA ASN A 1123 22.87 -4.36 -6.45
C ASN A 1123 23.53 -4.43 -5.05
N GLY A 1124 22.75 -4.56 -3.98
CA GLY A 1124 23.26 -4.78 -2.62
C GLY A 1124 23.60 -6.25 -2.36
N VAL A 1125 24.40 -6.49 -1.33
CA VAL A 1125 24.71 -7.85 -0.84
C VAL A 1125 23.76 -8.20 0.29
N ALA A 1126 23.25 -9.43 0.32
CA ALA A 1126 22.50 -9.94 1.46
C ALA A 1126 22.83 -11.41 1.75
N ALA A 1127 22.65 -11.83 2.99
CA ALA A 1127 22.74 -13.23 3.43
C ALA A 1127 21.93 -13.44 4.70
N ALA A 1128 21.40 -14.65 4.89
CA ALA A 1128 20.70 -15.03 6.12
C ALA A 1128 20.84 -16.53 6.39
N ASP A 1129 20.98 -16.89 7.66
CA ASP A 1129 21.40 -18.22 8.13
C ASP A 1129 20.76 -18.54 9.49
N ALA A 1130 20.78 -19.81 9.90
CA ALA A 1130 20.29 -20.24 11.20
C ALA A 1130 21.05 -21.44 11.77
N CYS A 1131 21.13 -21.51 13.10
CA CYS A 1131 21.65 -22.67 13.83
C CYS A 1131 20.64 -23.17 14.86
N ALA A 1132 20.71 -24.46 15.25
CA ALA A 1132 19.87 -25.01 16.31
C ALA A 1132 20.63 -26.03 17.18
N SER A 1133 20.19 -26.18 18.43
CA SER A 1133 20.77 -27.14 19.37
C SER A 1133 19.79 -27.43 20.50
N GLY A 1134 19.42 -28.71 20.68
CA GLY A 1134 18.45 -29.11 21.70
C GLY A 1134 17.12 -28.36 21.54
N SER A 1135 16.73 -27.61 22.58
CA SER A 1135 15.47 -26.87 22.67
C SER A 1135 15.54 -25.39 22.27
N TYR A 1136 16.59 -24.96 21.56
CA TYR A 1136 16.66 -23.61 20.97
C TYR A 1136 17.16 -23.59 19.52
N CYS A 1137 16.83 -22.51 18.81
CA CYS A 1137 17.47 -22.09 17.56
C CYS A 1137 17.80 -20.60 17.59
N GLN A 1138 18.65 -20.17 16.65
CA GLN A 1138 18.99 -18.78 16.43
C GLN A 1138 19.05 -18.51 14.94
N ILE A 1139 18.50 -17.38 14.50
CA ILE A 1139 18.60 -16.89 13.12
C ILE A 1139 19.49 -15.65 13.09
N GLY A 1140 20.15 -15.40 11.96
CA GLY A 1140 20.91 -14.17 11.72
C GLY A 1140 20.95 -13.80 10.24
N GLY A 1141 21.29 -12.56 9.94
CA GLY A 1141 21.42 -12.12 8.56
C GLY A 1141 21.66 -10.62 8.41
N PHE A 1142 22.13 -10.21 7.24
CA PHE A 1142 22.45 -8.82 6.93
C PHE A 1142 22.07 -8.42 5.50
N ILE A 1143 21.89 -7.13 5.30
CA ILE A 1143 21.81 -6.48 3.99
C ILE A 1143 22.82 -5.32 3.94
N ARG A 1144 23.52 -5.15 2.81
CA ARG A 1144 24.52 -4.10 2.58
C ARG A 1144 24.21 -3.37 1.28
N HIS A 1145 23.77 -2.13 1.39
CA HIS A 1145 23.44 -1.26 0.26
C HIS A 1145 24.72 -0.81 -0.48
N PRO A 1146 24.68 -0.58 -1.82
CA PRO A 1146 25.84 -0.10 -2.59
C PRO A 1146 26.50 1.19 -2.07
N SER A 1147 25.78 2.01 -1.28
CA SER A 1147 26.33 3.21 -0.62
C SER A 1147 27.10 2.91 0.68
N GLY A 1148 27.42 1.65 0.97
CA GLY A 1148 28.13 1.22 2.19
C GLY A 1148 27.27 1.10 3.45
N VAL A 1149 25.99 1.48 3.41
CA VAL A 1149 25.07 1.33 4.55
C VAL A 1149 24.69 -0.13 4.74
N GLN A 1150 24.88 -0.66 5.94
CA GLN A 1150 24.49 -2.02 6.32
C GLN A 1150 23.27 -1.99 7.26
N PHE A 1151 22.49 -3.06 7.30
CA PHE A 1151 21.51 -3.36 8.34
C PHE A 1151 21.58 -4.86 8.63
N TRP A 1152 21.36 -5.30 9.88
CA TRP A 1152 21.45 -6.72 10.22
C TRP A 1152 20.64 -7.10 11.47
N PHE A 1153 20.39 -8.41 11.61
CA PHE A 1153 19.60 -9.01 12.70
C PHE A 1153 20.29 -10.27 13.24
N SER A 1154 19.96 -10.64 14.48
CA SER A 1154 20.31 -11.91 15.11
C SER A 1154 19.34 -12.15 16.27
N GLU A 1155 18.46 -13.13 16.13
CA GLU A 1155 17.37 -13.40 17.09
C GLU A 1155 17.38 -14.87 17.51
N LYS A 1156 17.10 -15.14 18.80
CA LYS A 1156 17.13 -16.48 19.39
C LYS A 1156 15.74 -16.88 19.88
N PHE A 1157 15.33 -18.10 19.55
CA PHE A 1157 14.02 -18.66 19.88
C PHE A 1157 14.17 -20.00 20.59
N PHE A 1158 13.19 -20.33 21.44
CA PHE A 1158 13.08 -21.61 22.13
C PHE A 1158 11.88 -22.38 21.59
N HIS A 1159 11.87 -23.70 21.78
CA HIS A 1159 10.78 -24.59 21.31
C HIS A 1159 9.38 -24.08 21.73
N ALA A 1160 9.25 -23.57 22.95
CA ALA A 1160 8.01 -23.01 23.50
C ALA A 1160 7.46 -21.79 22.73
N ASP A 1161 8.31 -20.98 22.08
CA ASP A 1161 7.87 -19.82 21.31
C ASP A 1161 7.04 -20.25 20.07
N PHE A 1162 7.34 -21.44 19.53
CA PHE A 1162 6.64 -22.02 18.39
C PHE A 1162 5.33 -22.73 18.82
N ASP A 1163 5.31 -23.40 19.98
CA ASP A 1163 4.08 -23.97 20.53
C ASP A 1163 3.03 -22.90 20.89
N ILE A 1164 3.44 -21.72 21.35
CA ILE A 1164 2.55 -20.55 21.54
C ILE A 1164 1.87 -20.14 20.21
N LEU A 1165 2.55 -20.32 19.08
CA LEU A 1165 2.02 -20.07 17.74
C LEU A 1165 1.29 -21.30 17.15
N SER A 1166 1.17 -22.40 17.90
CA SER A 1166 0.66 -23.70 17.44
C SER A 1166 1.45 -24.30 16.26
N ILE A 1167 2.75 -24.00 16.20
CA ILE A 1167 3.72 -24.57 15.26
C ILE A 1167 4.45 -25.71 15.98
N HIS A 1168 3.93 -26.93 15.88
CA HIS A 1168 4.54 -28.08 16.55
C HIS A 1168 5.85 -28.51 15.87
N LEU A 1169 6.96 -28.39 16.60
CA LEU A 1169 8.31 -28.76 16.19
C LEU A 1169 8.80 -30.02 16.91
N ASP A 1170 9.79 -30.71 16.33
CA ASP A 1170 10.51 -31.77 17.04
C ASP A 1170 11.24 -31.19 18.28
N PRO A 1171 11.18 -31.85 19.46
CA PRO A 1171 11.87 -31.39 20.68
C PRO A 1171 13.39 -31.19 20.52
N ASN A 1172 14.03 -31.87 19.56
CA ASN A 1172 15.36 -31.53 19.08
C ASN A 1172 15.24 -30.64 17.84
N MET A 1173 15.35 -29.33 18.05
CA MET A 1173 15.17 -28.31 17.03
C MET A 1173 16.14 -28.46 15.85
N GLN A 1174 17.30 -29.11 16.00
CA GLN A 1174 18.21 -29.38 14.87
C GLN A 1174 17.57 -30.21 13.75
N ARG A 1175 16.54 -31.02 14.04
CA ARG A 1175 15.76 -31.74 13.01
C ARG A 1175 14.86 -30.82 12.18
N SER A 1176 14.63 -29.59 12.63
CA SER A 1176 13.81 -28.58 11.96
C SER A 1176 14.63 -27.47 11.30
N ILE A 1177 15.97 -27.62 11.20
CA ILE A 1177 16.92 -26.55 10.83
C ILE A 1177 16.53 -25.76 9.57
N ALA A 1178 16.11 -26.45 8.50
CA ALA A 1178 15.65 -25.83 7.24
C ALA A 1178 14.47 -24.86 7.42
N SER A 1179 13.67 -25.03 8.48
CA SER A 1179 12.56 -24.13 8.84
C SER A 1179 13.07 -22.83 9.43
N PHE A 1180 14.17 -22.86 10.20
CA PHE A 1180 14.78 -21.69 10.80
C PHE A 1180 15.67 -20.93 9.80
N GLU A 1181 16.34 -21.63 8.90
CA GLU A 1181 17.01 -21.02 7.75
C GLU A 1181 15.97 -20.28 6.88
N THR A 1182 14.82 -20.91 6.60
CA THR A 1182 13.69 -20.25 5.93
C THR A 1182 13.15 -19.06 6.74
N LEU A 1183 13.11 -19.15 8.09
CA LEU A 1183 12.76 -18.03 8.97
C LEU A 1183 13.78 -16.88 8.88
N ALA A 1184 15.07 -17.17 8.75
CA ALA A 1184 16.11 -16.19 8.52
C ALA A 1184 15.91 -15.47 7.17
N GLN A 1185 15.57 -16.22 6.11
CA GLN A 1185 15.22 -15.63 4.81
C GLN A 1185 13.94 -14.78 4.86
N ILE A 1186 12.94 -15.16 5.67
CA ILE A 1186 11.74 -14.32 5.93
C ILE A 1186 12.12 -13.01 6.62
N ALA A 1187 12.95 -13.08 7.66
CA ALA A 1187 13.46 -11.89 8.37
C ALA A 1187 14.28 -10.98 7.45
N LEU A 1188 15.05 -11.56 6.53
CA LEU A 1188 15.81 -10.83 5.50
C LEU A 1188 14.88 -10.07 4.54
N VAL A 1189 13.86 -10.75 3.97
CA VAL A 1189 12.87 -10.10 3.09
C VAL A 1189 12.10 -9.01 3.85
N TRP A 1190 11.78 -9.21 5.14
CA TRP A 1190 11.16 -8.19 5.99
C TRP A 1190 12.07 -6.97 6.22
N LEU A 1191 13.37 -7.19 6.44
CA LEU A 1191 14.35 -6.11 6.60
C LEU A 1191 14.51 -5.29 5.31
N VAL A 1192 14.50 -5.94 4.14
CA VAL A 1192 14.46 -5.25 2.84
C VAL A 1192 13.13 -4.50 2.67
N ALA A 1193 11.98 -5.13 2.98
CA ALA A 1193 10.64 -4.54 2.85
C ALA A 1193 10.37 -3.36 3.80
N THR A 1194 11.15 -3.22 4.86
CA THR A 1194 11.11 -2.07 5.79
C THR A 1194 12.15 -1.00 5.43
N SER A 1195 13.25 -1.38 4.79
CA SER A 1195 14.27 -0.46 4.23
C SER A 1195 13.81 0.23 2.94
N PHE A 1196 13.06 -0.48 2.09
CA PHE A 1196 12.49 0.04 0.84
C PHE A 1196 10.96 0.04 0.91
N PRO A 1197 10.25 1.13 0.54
CA PRO A 1197 8.80 1.14 0.44
C PRO A 1197 8.34 0.27 -0.77
N GLY A 1198 8.22 -1.04 -0.55
CA GLY A 1198 8.29 -2.10 -1.57
C GLY A 1198 7.35 -1.99 -2.78
N PHE A 1199 6.24 -1.26 -2.65
CA PHE A 1199 5.25 -1.09 -3.72
C PHE A 1199 5.71 -0.19 -4.89
N ARG A 1200 6.85 0.52 -4.78
CA ARG A 1200 7.31 1.50 -5.78
C ARG A 1200 8.23 0.95 -6.86
N ILE A 1201 9.18 0.10 -6.48
CA ILE A 1201 10.13 -0.56 -7.38
C ILE A 1201 10.23 -2.01 -6.89
N PRO A 1202 9.78 -2.99 -7.68
CA PRO A 1202 9.90 -4.39 -7.30
C PRO A 1202 11.34 -4.84 -7.56
N ILE A 1203 11.95 -5.54 -6.61
CA ILE A 1203 13.35 -5.99 -6.70
C ILE A 1203 13.47 -7.48 -6.43
N CYS A 1204 14.51 -8.10 -6.99
CA CYS A 1204 14.96 -9.42 -6.58
C CYS A 1204 16.19 -9.29 -5.66
N VAL A 1205 16.14 -9.88 -4.47
CA VAL A 1205 17.22 -9.86 -3.47
C VAL A 1205 18.03 -11.14 -3.61
N LYS A 1206 19.33 -11.02 -3.89
CA LYS A 1206 20.25 -12.17 -3.82
C LYS A 1206 20.63 -12.43 -2.37
N SER A 1207 20.49 -13.68 -1.94
CA SER A 1207 20.84 -14.14 -0.60
C SER A 1207 21.74 -15.37 -0.68
N LEU A 1208 22.46 -15.65 0.40
CA LEU A 1208 23.32 -16.82 0.55
C LEU A 1208 22.77 -17.74 1.65
N SER A 1209 22.96 -19.04 1.47
CA SER A 1209 22.67 -20.11 2.43
C SER A 1209 23.73 -21.21 2.31
N ASP A 1210 24.05 -21.93 3.38
CA ASP A 1210 24.92 -23.12 3.33
C ASP A 1210 24.11 -24.44 3.25
N ASN A 1211 22.77 -24.35 3.28
CA ASN A 1211 21.86 -25.48 3.24
C ASN A 1211 21.01 -25.52 1.95
N THR A 1212 21.23 -26.55 1.15
CA THR A 1212 20.54 -26.84 -0.12
C THR A 1212 19.02 -27.04 0.06
N GLY A 1213 18.57 -27.43 1.26
CA GLY A 1213 17.16 -27.55 1.61
C GLY A 1213 16.45 -26.19 1.63
N ALA A 1214 16.98 -25.24 2.42
CA ALA A 1214 16.43 -23.88 2.47
C ALA A 1214 16.64 -23.09 1.17
N GLU A 1215 17.76 -23.30 0.47
CA GLU A 1215 17.96 -22.78 -0.90
C GLU A 1215 16.84 -23.26 -1.85
N SER A 1216 16.72 -24.59 -2.01
CA SER A 1216 15.71 -25.22 -2.87
C SER A 1216 14.30 -24.75 -2.53
N VAL A 1217 13.96 -24.63 -1.25
CA VAL A 1217 12.63 -24.27 -0.79
C VAL A 1217 12.37 -22.75 -0.86
N SER A 1218 13.36 -21.91 -0.65
CA SER A 1218 13.25 -20.45 -0.81
C SER A 1218 13.19 -20.01 -2.28
N ASN A 1219 13.72 -20.81 -3.20
CA ASN A 1219 13.67 -20.54 -4.64
C ASN A 1219 12.43 -21.14 -5.30
N LYS A 1220 12.06 -22.40 -4.96
CA LYS A 1220 10.84 -23.04 -5.47
C LYS A 1220 9.57 -22.49 -4.80
N LEU A 1221 9.73 -21.89 -3.62
CA LEU A 1221 8.68 -21.30 -2.79
C LEU A 1221 7.49 -22.25 -2.54
N PHE A 1222 7.76 -23.55 -2.50
CA PHE A 1222 6.77 -24.61 -2.31
C PHE A 1222 7.38 -25.82 -1.60
N THR A 1223 6.66 -26.34 -0.60
CA THR A 1223 6.85 -27.67 -0.04
C THR A 1223 5.59 -28.11 0.71
N THR A 1224 5.39 -29.42 0.86
CA THR A 1224 4.34 -30.01 1.69
C THR A 1224 4.87 -30.59 3.01
N THR A 1225 6.20 -30.61 3.21
CA THR A 1225 6.84 -31.14 4.42
C THR A 1225 6.54 -30.26 5.64
N HIS A 1226 5.86 -30.83 6.63
CA HIS A 1226 5.66 -30.19 7.94
C HIS A 1226 6.94 -30.32 8.80
N PRO A 1227 7.34 -29.31 9.59
CA PRO A 1227 6.71 -27.98 9.78
C PRO A 1227 7.09 -26.94 8.72
N LEU A 1228 8.08 -27.23 7.87
CA LEU A 1228 8.70 -26.29 6.92
C LEU A 1228 7.68 -25.56 6.01
N CYS A 1229 6.63 -26.25 5.55
CA CYS A 1229 5.56 -25.66 4.73
C CYS A 1229 4.92 -24.40 5.35
N LEU A 1230 4.76 -24.35 6.68
CA LEU A 1230 4.19 -23.20 7.40
C LEU A 1230 5.07 -21.94 7.27
N PHE A 1231 6.39 -22.11 7.20
CA PHE A 1231 7.34 -21.01 7.00
C PHE A 1231 7.27 -20.52 5.54
N VAL A 1232 7.15 -21.44 4.58
CA VAL A 1232 6.99 -21.10 3.15
C VAL A 1232 5.67 -20.36 2.88
N GLU A 1233 4.60 -20.67 3.61
CA GLU A 1233 3.33 -19.93 3.57
C GLU A 1233 3.52 -18.46 4.01
N ILE A 1234 4.30 -18.22 5.06
CA ILE A 1234 4.65 -16.87 5.51
C ILE A 1234 5.55 -16.16 4.47
N LEU A 1235 6.58 -16.83 3.94
CA LEU A 1235 7.49 -16.28 2.94
C LEU A 1235 6.75 -15.91 1.63
N THR A 1236 5.90 -16.79 1.13
CA THR A 1236 5.09 -16.55 -0.09
C THR A 1236 4.07 -15.44 0.10
N CYS A 1237 3.43 -15.35 1.27
CA CYS A 1237 2.56 -14.24 1.62
C CYS A 1237 3.33 -12.91 1.71
N LEU A 1238 4.50 -12.90 2.35
CA LEU A 1238 5.35 -11.71 2.50
C LEU A 1238 5.86 -11.21 1.14
N ALA A 1239 6.42 -12.08 0.31
CA ALA A 1239 6.88 -11.75 -1.05
C ALA A 1239 5.71 -11.28 -1.95
N SER A 1240 4.55 -11.92 -1.85
CA SER A 1240 3.34 -11.51 -2.60
C SER A 1240 2.76 -10.18 -2.15
N THR A 1241 2.93 -9.83 -0.87
CA THR A 1241 2.45 -8.57 -0.28
C THR A 1241 3.41 -7.43 -0.58
N THR A 1242 4.71 -7.61 -0.36
CA THR A 1242 5.74 -6.58 -0.50
C THR A 1242 6.14 -6.30 -1.94
N GLY A 1243 5.96 -7.28 -2.83
CA GLY A 1243 6.42 -7.19 -4.22
C GLY A 1243 7.90 -7.54 -4.41
N ILE A 1244 8.63 -7.91 -3.34
CA ILE A 1244 10.03 -8.37 -3.40
C ILE A 1244 10.05 -9.84 -3.82
N GLU A 1245 11.04 -10.23 -4.64
CA GLU A 1245 11.43 -11.63 -4.85
C GLU A 1245 12.79 -11.91 -4.19
N LEU A 1246 13.05 -13.18 -3.91
CA LEU A 1246 14.26 -13.67 -3.25
C LEU A 1246 14.90 -14.73 -4.16
N ASP A 1247 16.22 -14.68 -4.28
CA ASP A 1247 17.05 -15.62 -5.04
C ASP A 1247 18.19 -16.08 -4.12
N VAL A 1248 18.08 -17.27 -3.57
CA VAL A 1248 19.03 -17.85 -2.62
C VAL A 1248 20.02 -18.72 -3.38
N SER A 1249 21.33 -18.53 -3.16
CA SER A 1249 22.38 -19.36 -3.75
C SER A 1249 23.13 -20.14 -2.66
N HIS A 1250 23.44 -21.41 -2.95
CA HIS A 1250 24.28 -22.23 -2.08
C HIS A 1250 25.74 -21.73 -2.02
N THR A 1251 26.31 -21.71 -0.81
CA THR A 1251 27.72 -21.33 -0.58
C THR A 1251 28.66 -22.52 -0.61
N TRP A 1252 29.39 -22.69 -1.72
CA TRP A 1252 30.55 -23.57 -1.76
C TRP A 1252 31.69 -23.02 -0.88
N ARG A 1253 32.25 -23.86 -0.01
CA ARG A 1253 33.21 -23.51 1.06
C ARG A 1253 34.55 -22.90 0.60
N GLY A 1254 34.76 -22.68 -0.70
CA GLY A 1254 36.03 -22.19 -1.26
C GLY A 1254 36.27 -20.68 -1.16
N GLN A 1255 35.25 -19.86 -0.90
CA GLN A 1255 35.39 -18.38 -0.94
C GLN A 1255 35.51 -17.70 0.43
N CYS A 1256 35.38 -18.42 1.55
CA CYS A 1256 35.37 -17.85 2.90
C CYS A 1256 36.77 -17.48 3.47
N HIS A 1257 37.82 -17.40 2.64
CA HIS A 1257 39.19 -17.08 3.05
C HIS A 1257 39.71 -15.72 2.53
N SER A 1258 38.85 -14.90 1.94
CA SER A 1258 39.20 -13.52 1.55
C SER A 1258 37.98 -12.58 1.67
N GLY A 1259 37.74 -12.07 2.89
CA GLY A 1259 36.64 -11.13 3.20
C GLY A 1259 36.74 -10.58 4.61
#